data_AF-A0A3D3IRV2-F1
#
_entry.id   AF-A0A3D3IRV2-F1
#
_cell.length_a   1.000
_cell.length_b   1.000
_cell.length_c   1.000
_cell.angle_alpha   90.00
_cell.angle_beta   90.00
_cell.angle_gamma   90.00
#
_symmetry.space_group_name_H-M   'P 1'
#
loop_
_entity.id
_entity.type
_entity.pdbx_description
1 polymer ?
#
loop_
_entity_poly.entity_id
_entity_poly.type
_entity_poly.pdbx_seq_one_letter_code
_entity_poly.pdbx_strand_id
1 'polypeptide(L)'
;MPRTQNKARLYLILSLFITALALRIFLIPNRGFEADIAFWKSWGLSALDNGVVVGIGVTNNNYPAPFSYVLGFLAFLYRLFANPHIFDSYWNSGNVLFLLIAKLPSILADLGIAGILLYIGHRVNKNMDVVRWGTPVEHPQSRNVLVRTIYNIQKVFMWSEDVNTSDAERGTRTSDGGRRTTQSFPPLSFHFYFLLSILYLFNPVSLIDGALWGQVDSLGVLIFMAAVILAASDKPILAGAVYTLSMMTKLQNMIYGPLFFLLLWQLGAFQGLVRGIIGAVSAFFFLNMEFLLKKNMSTVMESLTSNYDYFPMMSLNAFNLWWIAAKGAGMQMSDKLLSIGIINAKTTGLLLFSSGYLLAGVTMVKETMKKMFVKRTVADEKNYYLENKTGDPSTPSIELRTSSLRVNARRGTPVEHPQSRNVLVRTIYNIQKVFMWSEDVNTSDAERGTRMSDRGKRADRDIQHTNYKNDGSNNFFYEQQRSDILFHFFTALIIVAFSFFLFQTESHDRYAFPVSVFMLIWGIFYVHRTNTEKMRTFWWKTRTFRIFIIGYIVFSILFFLNLHTALSYNYPHNSIPALLLLRNPGFTIPISILQISFFFFFLYIARRTIKLGAFLIAILFFGGTCLMMNLPLLTKSPVSLTRLTPHTSQQGFGSRVTDMPVNAAGPSKNWNRLSVQYSFYKKGIGTHANSFIVYDVNGLFKRFTADIGIDTEAGAQGSVVFKIYGDDRLLYQSDLVKRFEYPRHADIDITGVKKFALIVEDGGDGINDDHADWLRPTLWP
;
A
#
# COMPACT_ATOMS: atom_id res chain seq x y z
N MET A 1 1.64 48.85 -8.49
CA MET A 1 2.29 47.81 -9.32
C MET A 1 2.05 46.31 -8.93
N PRO A 2 1.40 45.91 -7.81
CA PRO A 2 1.16 44.47 -7.51
C PRO A 2 0.04 43.77 -8.33
N ARG A 3 -0.99 44.50 -8.79
CA ARG A 3 -2.17 43.90 -9.45
C ARG A 3 -1.88 43.31 -10.84
N THR A 4 -0.93 43.86 -11.60
CA THR A 4 -0.59 43.40 -12.96
C THR A 4 0.22 42.10 -12.95
N GLN A 5 1.16 41.93 -12.00
CA GLN A 5 1.93 40.69 -11.85
C GLN A 5 1.06 39.49 -11.43
N ASN A 6 0.03 39.71 -10.60
CA ASN A 6 -0.90 38.65 -10.20
C ASN A 6 -1.79 38.19 -11.37
N LYS A 7 -2.21 39.10 -12.27
CA LYS A 7 -2.96 38.74 -13.48
C LYS A 7 -2.11 37.94 -14.46
N ALA A 8 -0.87 38.33 -14.70
CA ALA A 8 0.05 37.61 -15.60
C ALA A 8 0.31 36.17 -15.12
N ARG A 9 0.53 35.97 -13.81
CA ARG A 9 0.68 34.64 -13.22
C ARG A 9 -0.58 33.79 -13.37
N LEU A 10 -1.75 34.37 -13.15
CA LEU A 10 -3.03 33.67 -13.34
C LEU A 10 -3.21 33.24 -14.80
N TYR A 11 -2.95 34.13 -15.76
CA TYR A 11 -3.05 33.80 -17.19
C TYR A 11 -2.08 32.70 -17.60
N LEU A 12 -0.85 32.69 -17.04
CA LEU A 12 0.10 31.61 -17.29
C LEU A 12 -0.37 30.26 -16.72
N ILE A 13 -0.93 30.24 -15.51
CA ILE A 13 -1.49 29.01 -14.93
C ILE A 13 -2.65 28.50 -15.79
N LEU A 14 -3.58 29.39 -16.15
CA LEU A 14 -4.73 29.04 -16.99
C LEU A 14 -4.28 28.55 -18.36
N SER A 15 -3.32 29.21 -19.01
CA SER A 15 -2.84 28.79 -20.33
C SER A 15 -2.20 27.41 -20.28
N LEU A 16 -1.41 27.09 -19.25
CA LEU A 16 -0.82 25.77 -19.10
C LEU A 16 -1.85 24.66 -18.85
N PHE A 17 -2.87 24.92 -18.03
CA PHE A 17 -3.97 23.96 -17.80
C PHE A 17 -4.78 23.75 -19.08
N ILE A 18 -5.07 24.83 -19.83
CA ILE A 18 -5.75 24.75 -21.12
C ILE A 18 -4.92 23.95 -22.11
N THR A 19 -3.61 24.21 -22.21
CA THR A 19 -2.70 23.44 -23.09
C THR A 19 -2.65 21.97 -22.68
N ALA A 20 -2.56 21.67 -21.38
CA ALA A 20 -2.54 20.29 -20.89
C ALA A 20 -3.87 19.55 -21.15
N LEU A 21 -5.00 20.26 -21.06
CA LEU A 21 -6.31 19.73 -21.42
C LEU A 21 -6.43 19.52 -22.94
N ALA A 22 -6.01 20.48 -23.75
CA ALA A 22 -6.02 20.38 -25.21
C ALA A 22 -5.17 19.21 -25.70
N LEU A 23 -3.99 19.00 -25.10
CA LEU A 23 -3.14 17.84 -25.38
C LEU A 23 -3.86 16.52 -25.05
N ARG A 24 -4.55 16.43 -23.92
CA ARG A 24 -5.31 15.23 -23.55
C ARG A 24 -6.49 15.00 -24.49
N ILE A 25 -7.23 16.05 -24.86
CA ILE A 25 -8.33 15.97 -25.83
C ILE A 25 -7.82 15.49 -27.19
N PHE A 26 -6.66 15.97 -27.63
CA PHE A 26 -6.03 15.52 -28.87
C PHE A 26 -5.71 14.02 -28.88
N LEU A 27 -5.43 13.42 -27.71
CA LEU A 27 -5.13 11.98 -27.57
C LEU A 27 -6.38 11.09 -27.51
N ILE A 28 -7.58 11.65 -27.29
CA ILE A 28 -8.83 10.90 -27.11
C ILE A 28 -9.13 9.94 -28.26
N PRO A 29 -8.97 10.30 -29.55
CA PRO A 29 -9.29 9.41 -30.67
C PRO A 29 -8.47 8.11 -30.70
N ASN A 30 -7.35 8.04 -29.99
CA ASN A 30 -6.63 6.77 -29.82
C ASN A 30 -7.50 5.79 -29.01
N ARG A 31 -7.62 4.55 -29.46
CA ARG A 31 -8.53 3.56 -28.88
C ARG A 31 -8.02 2.96 -27.57
N GLY A 32 -6.74 3.14 -27.26
CA GLY A 32 -6.11 2.57 -26.06
C GLY A 32 -6.06 1.04 -26.13
N PHE A 33 -6.47 0.37 -25.06
CA PHE A 33 -6.58 -1.09 -25.02
C PHE A 33 -8.02 -1.44 -25.41
N GLU A 34 -8.23 -1.93 -26.65
CA GLU A 34 -9.58 -2.03 -27.22
C GLU A 34 -10.50 -2.94 -26.40
N ALA A 35 -9.95 -3.99 -25.77
CA ALA A 35 -10.72 -4.85 -24.88
C ALA A 35 -11.22 -4.10 -23.63
N ASP A 36 -10.40 -3.26 -23.00
CA ASP A 36 -10.82 -2.45 -21.85
C ASP A 36 -11.97 -1.50 -22.24
N ILE A 37 -11.87 -0.85 -23.41
CA ILE A 37 -12.94 0.03 -23.92
C ILE A 37 -14.22 -0.76 -24.23
N ALA A 38 -14.10 -1.96 -24.80
CA ALA A 38 -15.25 -2.83 -25.04
C ALA A 38 -15.90 -3.30 -23.72
N PHE A 39 -15.10 -3.60 -22.69
CA PHE A 39 -15.61 -3.91 -21.36
C PHE A 39 -16.33 -2.72 -20.71
N TRP A 40 -15.78 -1.50 -20.81
CA TRP A 40 -16.49 -0.30 -20.34
C TRP A 40 -17.86 -0.13 -20.99
N LYS A 41 -17.96 -0.36 -22.30
CA LYS A 41 -19.24 -0.34 -23.03
C LYS A 41 -20.19 -1.41 -22.52
N SER A 42 -19.73 -2.65 -22.46
CA SER A 42 -20.51 -3.81 -22.03
C SER A 42 -21.06 -3.64 -20.61
N TRP A 43 -20.18 -3.35 -19.66
CA TRP A 43 -20.55 -3.22 -18.25
C TRP A 43 -21.40 -1.98 -17.99
N GLY A 44 -21.10 -0.86 -18.66
CA GLY A 44 -21.86 0.38 -18.55
C GLY A 44 -23.27 0.25 -19.11
N LEU A 45 -23.41 -0.33 -20.32
CA LEU A 45 -24.72 -0.55 -20.94
C LEU A 45 -25.55 -1.56 -20.13
N SER A 46 -24.94 -2.65 -19.66
CA SER A 46 -25.61 -3.62 -18.79
C SER A 46 -26.10 -2.99 -17.48
N ALA A 47 -25.30 -2.13 -16.84
CA ALA A 47 -25.71 -1.40 -15.65
C ALA A 47 -26.83 -0.38 -15.92
N LEU A 48 -26.84 0.25 -17.10
CA LEU A 48 -27.89 1.18 -17.53
C LEU A 48 -29.22 0.48 -17.76
N ASP A 49 -29.20 -0.68 -18.42
CA ASP A 49 -30.41 -1.38 -18.86
C ASP A 49 -31.03 -2.25 -17.75
N ASN A 50 -30.19 -2.95 -16.98
CA ASN A 50 -30.62 -3.96 -16.01
C ASN A 50 -30.48 -3.49 -14.55
N GLY A 51 -29.88 -2.33 -14.32
CA GLY A 51 -29.43 -1.88 -13.00
C GLY A 51 -28.17 -2.61 -12.54
N VAL A 52 -27.49 -2.07 -11.53
CA VAL A 52 -26.14 -2.53 -11.13
C VAL A 52 -26.15 -3.97 -10.57
N VAL A 53 -27.14 -4.34 -9.77
CA VAL A 53 -27.17 -5.69 -9.14
C VAL A 53 -27.30 -6.81 -10.18
N VAL A 54 -28.16 -6.63 -11.19
CA VAL A 54 -28.34 -7.62 -12.26
C VAL A 54 -27.23 -7.48 -13.29
N GLY A 55 -26.86 -6.25 -13.65
CA GLY A 55 -25.89 -5.96 -14.70
C GLY A 55 -24.50 -6.55 -14.44
N ILE A 56 -24.05 -6.60 -13.18
CA ILE A 56 -22.81 -7.30 -12.82
C ILE A 56 -22.97 -8.81 -13.01
N GLY A 57 -24.08 -9.40 -12.54
CA GLY A 57 -24.28 -10.86 -12.58
C GLY A 57 -24.36 -11.46 -13.98
N VAL A 58 -24.64 -10.65 -15.01
CA VAL A 58 -24.71 -11.07 -16.43
C VAL A 58 -23.49 -10.63 -17.25
N THR A 59 -22.48 -10.04 -16.62
CA THR A 59 -21.23 -9.64 -17.27
C THR A 59 -20.03 -10.23 -16.56
N ASN A 60 -18.86 -10.17 -17.20
CA ASN A 60 -17.59 -10.55 -16.60
C ASN A 60 -16.92 -9.38 -15.85
N ASN A 61 -17.70 -8.53 -15.19
CA ASN A 61 -17.18 -7.34 -14.52
C ASN A 61 -16.20 -7.72 -13.40
N ASN A 62 -14.98 -7.21 -13.52
CA ASN A 62 -13.88 -7.47 -12.59
C ASN A 62 -13.47 -6.24 -11.77
N TYR A 63 -14.27 -5.18 -11.77
CA TYR A 63 -14.10 -4.05 -10.86
C TYR A 63 -14.96 -4.22 -9.60
N PRO A 64 -14.64 -3.51 -8.49
CA PRO A 64 -15.48 -3.54 -7.31
C PRO A 64 -16.92 -3.13 -7.65
N ALA A 65 -17.90 -3.83 -7.08
CA ALA A 65 -19.30 -3.68 -7.47
C ALA A 65 -19.81 -2.21 -7.54
N PRO A 66 -19.50 -1.30 -6.59
CA PRO A 66 -19.94 0.09 -6.66
C PRO A 66 -19.40 0.88 -7.85
N PHE A 67 -18.32 0.44 -8.48
CA PHE A 67 -17.79 1.14 -9.64
C PHE A 67 -18.68 0.99 -10.88
N SER A 68 -19.56 -0.02 -10.92
CA SER A 68 -20.57 -0.17 -11.96
C SER A 68 -21.54 1.01 -12.04
N TYR A 69 -21.78 1.74 -10.94
CA TYR A 69 -22.56 2.98 -10.98
C TYR A 69 -21.88 4.05 -11.84
N VAL A 70 -20.56 4.14 -11.78
CA VAL A 70 -19.79 5.06 -12.64
C VAL A 70 -19.98 4.67 -14.10
N LEU A 71 -19.91 3.38 -14.43
CA LEU A 71 -20.03 2.90 -15.81
C LEU A 71 -21.43 3.06 -16.37
N GLY A 72 -22.46 2.75 -15.56
CA GLY A 72 -23.85 3.03 -15.92
C GLY A 72 -24.07 4.51 -16.17
N PHE A 73 -23.45 5.39 -15.38
CA PHE A 73 -23.51 6.83 -15.60
C PHE A 73 -22.79 7.26 -16.89
N LEU A 74 -21.65 6.67 -17.24
CA LEU A 74 -20.98 6.93 -18.52
C LEU A 74 -21.85 6.51 -19.72
N ALA A 75 -22.50 5.35 -19.64
CA ALA A 75 -23.44 4.91 -20.67
C ALA A 75 -24.67 5.82 -20.75
N PHE A 76 -25.18 6.28 -19.60
CA PHE A 76 -26.24 7.29 -19.54
C PHE A 76 -25.82 8.60 -20.22
N LEU A 77 -24.61 9.11 -19.96
CA LEU A 77 -24.09 10.31 -20.63
C LEU A 77 -24.01 10.13 -22.14
N TYR A 78 -23.60 8.96 -22.62
CA TYR A 78 -23.59 8.66 -24.06
C TYR A 78 -25.02 8.70 -24.64
N ARG A 79 -26.00 8.13 -23.92
CA ARG A 79 -27.41 8.10 -24.31
C ARG A 79 -28.01 9.49 -24.54
N LEU A 80 -27.47 10.54 -23.90
CA LEU A 80 -27.93 11.92 -24.11
C LEU A 80 -27.63 12.45 -25.52
N PHE A 81 -26.66 11.86 -26.24
CA PHE A 81 -26.20 12.33 -27.54
C PHE A 81 -26.34 11.30 -28.66
N ALA A 82 -26.36 10.01 -28.35
CA ALA A 82 -26.48 8.92 -29.31
C ALA A 82 -27.13 7.69 -28.68
N ASN A 83 -27.76 6.83 -29.50
CA ASN A 83 -28.42 5.62 -29.00
C ASN A 83 -27.38 4.48 -28.77
N PRO A 84 -27.16 4.01 -27.53
CA PRO A 84 -26.20 2.94 -27.25
C PRO A 84 -26.63 1.56 -27.77
N HIS A 85 -27.88 1.40 -28.22
CA HIS A 85 -28.40 0.13 -28.77
C HIS A 85 -28.22 -0.01 -30.29
N ILE A 86 -27.68 1.01 -30.97
CA ILE A 86 -27.30 0.90 -32.38
C ILE A 86 -25.93 0.23 -32.44
N PHE A 87 -25.91 -1.06 -32.78
CA PHE A 87 -24.73 -1.91 -32.66
C PHE A 87 -23.51 -1.33 -33.39
N ASP A 88 -23.63 -1.04 -34.69
CA ASP A 88 -22.52 -0.59 -35.54
C ASP A 88 -21.90 0.74 -35.10
N SER A 89 -22.70 1.62 -34.48
CA SER A 89 -22.22 2.91 -33.98
C SER A 89 -21.60 2.76 -32.60
N TYR A 90 -22.32 2.13 -31.66
CA TYR A 90 -21.88 2.04 -30.28
C TYR A 90 -20.64 1.18 -30.13
N TRP A 91 -20.59 0.02 -30.79
CA TRP A 91 -19.49 -0.95 -30.64
C TRP A 91 -18.27 -0.64 -31.50
N ASN A 92 -18.34 0.34 -32.40
CA ASN A 92 -17.17 0.82 -33.13
C ASN A 92 -16.06 1.25 -32.15
N SER A 93 -14.87 0.67 -32.26
CA SER A 93 -13.74 0.97 -31.38
C SER A 93 -13.21 2.39 -31.56
N GLY A 94 -13.47 3.02 -32.71
CA GLY A 94 -13.20 4.44 -32.99
C GLY A 94 -14.34 5.40 -32.65
N ASN A 95 -15.34 4.99 -31.88
CA ASN A 95 -16.43 5.88 -31.45
C ASN A 95 -15.91 7.01 -30.53
N VAL A 96 -15.58 8.15 -31.14
CA VAL A 96 -14.94 9.30 -30.47
C VAL A 96 -15.82 9.87 -29.35
N LEU A 97 -17.15 9.87 -29.50
CA LEU A 97 -18.06 10.33 -28.47
C LEU A 97 -17.96 9.46 -27.21
N PHE A 98 -17.98 8.13 -27.37
CA PHE A 98 -17.80 7.23 -26.24
C PHE A 98 -16.39 7.35 -25.64
N LEU A 99 -15.34 7.40 -26.46
CA LEU A 99 -13.96 7.56 -25.98
C LEU A 99 -13.78 8.86 -25.18
N LEU A 100 -14.39 9.96 -25.62
CA LEU A 100 -14.41 11.23 -24.90
C LEU A 100 -15.03 11.05 -23.51
N ILE A 101 -16.23 10.47 -23.44
CA ILE A 101 -16.95 10.26 -22.18
C ILE A 101 -16.18 9.32 -21.25
N ALA A 102 -15.66 8.20 -21.78
CA ALA A 102 -14.96 7.18 -20.99
C ALA A 102 -13.62 7.67 -20.42
N LYS A 103 -12.89 8.52 -21.15
CA LYS A 103 -11.56 9.03 -20.75
C LYS A 103 -11.63 10.29 -19.89
N LEU A 104 -12.75 11.00 -19.93
CA LEU A 104 -12.92 12.27 -19.22
C LEU A 104 -12.68 12.16 -17.70
N PRO A 105 -13.15 11.13 -16.96
CA PRO A 105 -12.88 11.00 -15.53
C PRO A 105 -11.39 11.04 -15.19
N SER A 106 -10.56 10.33 -15.95
CA SER A 106 -9.11 10.28 -15.75
C SER A 106 -8.42 11.58 -16.14
N ILE A 107 -8.86 12.20 -17.24
CA ILE A 107 -8.37 13.52 -17.68
C ILE A 107 -8.65 14.57 -16.60
N LEU A 108 -9.87 14.61 -16.06
CA LEU A 108 -10.23 15.54 -14.98
C LEU A 108 -9.48 15.22 -13.70
N ALA A 109 -9.24 13.94 -13.40
CA ALA A 109 -8.49 13.53 -12.23
C ALA A 109 -7.03 13.99 -12.30
N ASP A 110 -6.38 13.89 -13.46
CA ASP A 110 -5.03 14.40 -13.69
C ASP A 110 -4.95 15.91 -13.41
N LEU A 111 -5.88 16.68 -13.99
CA LEU A 111 -5.97 18.12 -13.76
C LEU A 111 -6.23 18.44 -12.29
N GLY A 112 -7.05 17.62 -11.62
CA GLY A 112 -7.33 17.73 -10.18
C GLY A 112 -6.09 17.50 -9.32
N ILE A 113 -5.27 16.49 -9.61
CA ILE A 113 -4.01 16.20 -8.90
C ILE A 113 -3.02 17.35 -9.07
N ALA A 114 -2.85 17.86 -10.29
CA ALA A 114 -2.05 19.05 -10.56
C ALA A 114 -2.59 20.27 -9.79
N GLY A 115 -3.91 20.44 -9.78
CA GLY A 115 -4.62 21.48 -9.02
C GLY A 115 -4.37 21.39 -7.52
N ILE A 116 -4.32 20.19 -6.93
CA ILE A 116 -3.99 19.97 -5.51
C ILE A 116 -2.56 20.47 -5.23
N LEU A 117 -1.58 20.14 -6.07
CA LEU A 117 -0.19 20.60 -5.90
C LEU A 117 -0.10 22.13 -5.91
N LEU A 118 -0.78 22.78 -6.87
CA LEU A 118 -0.86 24.25 -6.92
C LEU A 118 -1.59 24.85 -5.74
N TYR A 119 -2.69 24.22 -5.32
CA TYR A 119 -3.49 24.68 -4.20
C TYR A 119 -2.67 24.69 -2.91
N ILE A 120 -1.90 23.62 -2.65
CA ILE A 120 -0.95 23.56 -1.54
C ILE A 120 0.02 24.75 -1.65
N GLY A 121 0.68 24.94 -2.79
CA GLY A 121 1.63 26.04 -2.99
C GLY A 121 1.03 27.45 -2.83
N HIS A 122 -0.19 27.68 -3.30
CA HIS A 122 -0.86 28.97 -3.18
C HIS A 122 -1.18 29.31 -1.73
N ARG A 123 -1.70 28.34 -0.96
CA ARG A 123 -2.03 28.53 0.46
C ARG A 123 -0.79 28.82 1.29
N VAL A 124 0.31 28.16 0.96
CA VAL A 124 1.62 28.39 1.55
C VAL A 124 2.10 29.82 1.33
N ASN A 125 1.99 30.33 0.10
CA ASN A 125 2.54 31.63 -0.25
C ASN A 125 1.70 32.81 0.28
N LYS A 126 0.35 32.67 0.29
CA LYS A 126 -0.56 33.72 0.79
C LYS A 126 -0.32 34.07 2.27
N ASN A 127 0.11 33.11 3.08
CA ASN A 127 0.41 33.35 4.50
C ASN A 127 1.76 34.07 4.71
N MET A 128 2.73 33.95 3.79
CA MET A 128 3.98 34.72 3.87
C MET A 128 3.76 36.22 3.69
N ASP A 129 2.79 36.61 2.85
CA ASP A 129 2.44 38.01 2.68
C ASP A 129 1.80 38.55 3.98
N VAL A 130 0.87 37.82 4.60
CA VAL A 130 0.23 38.24 5.86
C VAL A 130 1.24 38.42 7.01
N VAL A 131 2.18 37.47 7.17
CA VAL A 131 3.25 37.54 8.20
C VAL A 131 4.23 38.69 7.94
N ARG A 132 4.53 39.03 6.67
CA ARG A 132 5.41 40.15 6.32
C ARG A 132 4.80 41.53 6.56
N TRP A 133 3.47 41.63 6.54
CA TRP A 133 2.75 42.92 6.63
C TRP A 133 2.17 43.21 8.03
N GLY A 134 2.54 42.44 9.06
CA GLY A 134 2.23 42.75 10.46
C GLY A 134 0.74 42.82 10.81
N THR A 135 -0.13 42.26 9.96
CA THR A 135 -1.58 42.26 10.21
C THR A 135 -1.92 41.13 11.20
N PRO A 136 -2.63 41.40 12.31
CA PRO A 136 -3.06 40.36 13.22
C PRO A 136 -3.93 39.37 12.45
N VAL A 137 -3.54 38.10 12.46
CA VAL A 137 -4.42 37.03 12.00
C VAL A 137 -5.48 36.87 13.09
N GLU A 138 -6.67 37.41 12.85
CA GLU A 138 -7.82 37.03 13.66
C GLU A 138 -8.01 35.52 13.57
N HIS A 139 -7.97 34.85 14.72
CA HIS A 139 -8.37 33.45 14.87
C HIS A 139 -9.75 33.29 14.20
N PRO A 140 -9.91 32.53 13.11
CA PRO A 140 -11.21 32.47 12.47
C PRO A 140 -12.15 31.68 13.37
N GLN A 141 -12.94 32.38 14.20
CA GLN A 141 -14.18 31.89 14.79
C GLN A 141 -15.27 31.75 13.71
N SER A 142 -14.89 31.48 12.45
CA SER A 142 -15.85 31.37 11.36
C SER A 142 -16.66 30.08 11.54
N ARG A 143 -17.98 30.21 11.62
CA ARG A 143 -18.92 29.07 11.55
C ARG A 143 -18.84 28.31 10.22
N ASN A 144 -18.07 28.81 9.25
CA ASN A 144 -17.91 28.22 7.93
C ASN A 144 -16.92 27.04 7.96
N VAL A 145 -17.46 25.83 7.87
CA VAL A 145 -16.73 24.55 7.88
C VAL A 145 -15.63 24.52 6.83
N LEU A 146 -15.83 25.13 5.66
CA LEU A 146 -14.84 25.17 4.59
C LEU A 146 -13.57 25.93 5.01
N VAL A 147 -13.72 27.10 5.64
CA VAL A 147 -12.61 27.93 6.11
C VAL A 147 -11.80 27.22 7.20
N ARG A 148 -12.47 26.53 8.12
CA ARG A 148 -11.82 25.74 9.19
C ARG A 148 -11.09 24.51 8.66
N THR A 149 -11.69 23.83 7.68
CA THR A 149 -11.06 22.69 6.98
C THR A 149 -9.81 23.15 6.26
N ILE A 150 -9.90 24.27 5.55
CA ILE A 150 -8.80 24.89 4.83
C ILE A 150 -7.67 25.31 5.78
N TYR A 151 -7.99 25.86 6.95
CA TYR A 151 -7.01 26.16 8.02
C TYR A 151 -6.31 24.90 8.55
N ASN A 152 -7.04 23.79 8.70
CA ASN A 152 -6.45 22.52 9.13
C ASN A 152 -5.55 21.88 8.06
N ILE A 153 -5.90 21.99 6.76
CA ILE A 153 -5.02 21.59 5.64
C ILE A 153 -3.71 22.40 5.70
N GLN A 154 -3.80 23.70 6.00
CA GLN A 154 -2.63 24.59 6.14
C GLN A 154 -1.69 24.13 7.26
N LYS A 155 -2.22 23.86 8.47
CA LYS A 155 -1.43 23.34 9.60
C LYS A 155 -0.74 22.01 9.33
N VAL A 156 -1.30 21.22 8.44
CA VAL A 156 -0.79 19.88 8.15
C VAL A 156 0.34 19.91 7.12
N PHE A 157 0.27 20.83 6.15
CA PHE A 157 1.33 20.97 5.17
C PHE A 157 2.47 21.85 5.68
N MET A 158 2.22 23.00 6.34
CA MET A 158 3.28 23.83 6.93
C MET A 158 2.81 24.71 8.10
N TRP A 159 3.42 24.45 9.25
CA TRP A 159 4.08 25.38 10.16
C TRP A 159 3.76 26.87 9.97
N SER A 160 2.79 27.40 10.72
CA SER A 160 2.69 28.85 10.93
C SER A 160 2.08 29.15 12.30
N GLU A 161 2.90 29.65 13.22
CA GLU A 161 2.39 30.36 14.38
C GLU A 161 1.89 31.75 14.00
N ASP A 162 0.74 32.10 14.57
CA ASP A 162 0.32 33.48 14.80
C ASP A 162 1.19 34.04 15.93
N VAL A 163 2.21 34.82 15.59
CA VAL A 163 2.85 35.68 16.59
C VAL A 163 1.91 36.85 16.81
N ASN A 164 1.30 36.93 17.99
CA ASN A 164 0.65 38.15 18.46
C ASN A 164 1.65 39.30 18.37
N THR A 165 1.40 40.24 17.46
CA THR A 165 2.28 41.37 17.14
C THR A 165 2.44 42.36 18.29
N SER A 166 1.73 42.19 19.40
CA SER A 166 1.90 43.01 20.61
C SER A 166 3.18 42.71 21.40
N ASP A 167 3.75 41.51 21.27
CA ASP A 167 4.95 41.10 22.03
C ASP A 167 6.25 41.32 21.24
N ALA A 168 6.16 41.52 19.92
CA ALA A 168 7.32 41.84 19.07
C ALA A 168 7.77 43.30 19.20
N GLU A 169 6.88 44.22 19.58
CA GLU A 169 7.20 45.63 19.80
C GLU A 169 7.75 45.91 21.21
N ARG A 170 7.51 45.03 22.19
CA ARG A 170 8.17 45.10 23.50
C ARG A 170 9.36 44.16 23.52
N GLY A 171 10.49 44.65 23.04
CA GLY A 171 11.78 43.99 23.22
C GLY A 171 12.08 43.76 24.70
N THR A 172 11.71 42.60 25.24
CA THR A 172 12.25 42.12 26.51
C THR A 172 13.70 41.72 26.26
N ARG A 173 14.61 42.67 26.46
CA ARG A 173 16.04 42.40 26.65
C ARG A 173 16.17 41.49 27.87
N THR A 174 16.50 40.22 27.67
CA THR A 174 17.11 39.43 28.73
C THR A 174 18.51 39.97 29.00
N SER A 175 18.93 39.96 30.27
CA SER A 175 20.21 40.48 30.76
C SER A 175 21.45 39.72 30.27
N ASP A 176 21.27 38.79 29.34
CA ASP A 176 22.34 38.12 28.62
C ASP A 176 22.01 38.23 27.13
N GLY A 177 22.92 38.81 26.34
CA GLY A 177 22.69 39.42 25.02
C GLY A 177 22.25 38.49 23.88
N GLY A 178 21.63 37.35 24.16
CA GLY A 178 21.08 36.44 23.17
C GLY A 178 19.66 36.80 22.77
N ARG A 179 19.47 37.31 21.54
CA ARG A 179 18.17 37.25 20.86
C ARG A 179 17.76 35.77 20.77
N ARG A 180 16.76 35.33 21.54
CA ARG A 180 16.01 34.10 21.21
C ARG A 180 15.13 34.42 20.00
N THR A 181 15.69 34.24 18.81
CA THR A 181 14.88 34.11 17.60
C THR A 181 14.20 32.74 17.67
N THR A 182 12.88 32.71 17.83
CA THR A 182 12.07 31.54 17.50
C THR A 182 12.30 31.25 16.01
N GLN A 183 13.17 30.28 15.71
CA GLN A 183 13.52 29.90 14.34
C GLN A 183 12.28 29.30 13.68
N SER A 184 11.52 30.15 12.99
CA SER A 184 10.51 29.71 12.04
C SER A 184 11.18 29.36 10.72
N PHE A 185 11.03 28.12 10.28
CA PHE A 185 11.63 27.64 9.04
C PHE A 185 10.77 28.10 7.84
N PRO A 186 11.26 28.96 6.91
CA PRO A 186 10.41 29.43 5.83
C PRO A 186 10.00 28.31 4.86
N PRO A 187 8.77 28.37 4.34
CA PRO A 187 8.24 27.40 3.40
C PRO A 187 8.96 27.44 2.03
N LEU A 188 8.80 26.38 1.23
CA LEU A 188 9.21 26.41 -0.19
C LEU A 188 8.37 27.44 -0.96
N SER A 189 8.97 28.12 -1.93
CA SER A 189 8.29 29.16 -2.70
C SER A 189 7.19 28.59 -3.61
N PHE A 190 6.19 29.40 -3.97
CA PHE A 190 5.13 29.01 -4.91
C PHE A 190 5.66 28.39 -6.21
N HIS A 191 6.79 28.91 -6.73
CA HIS A 191 7.43 28.41 -7.95
C HIS A 191 7.82 26.92 -7.87
N PHE A 192 8.12 26.40 -6.68
CA PHE A 192 8.41 24.98 -6.48
C PHE A 192 7.17 24.13 -6.76
N TYR A 193 6.04 24.46 -6.13
CA TYR A 193 4.76 23.75 -6.32
C TYR A 193 4.22 23.91 -7.74
N PHE A 194 4.40 25.10 -8.33
CA PHE A 194 4.08 25.35 -9.73
C PHE A 194 4.87 24.43 -10.67
N LEU A 195 6.18 24.26 -10.42
CA LEU A 195 6.99 23.30 -11.16
C LEU A 195 6.48 21.86 -10.99
N LEU A 196 6.17 21.40 -9.77
CA LEU A 196 5.64 20.05 -9.55
C LEU A 196 4.32 19.81 -10.29
N SER A 197 3.43 20.81 -10.29
CA SER A 197 2.18 20.75 -11.04
C SER A 197 2.42 20.61 -12.54
N ILE A 198 3.36 21.37 -13.12
CA ILE A 198 3.71 21.29 -14.54
C ILE A 198 4.31 19.91 -14.87
N LEU A 199 5.24 19.43 -14.02
CA LEU A 199 5.86 18.13 -14.19
C LEU A 199 4.84 16.99 -14.19
N TYR A 200 3.75 17.12 -13.44
CA TYR A 200 2.66 16.15 -13.47
C TYR A 200 1.76 16.33 -14.71
N LEU A 201 1.32 17.56 -15.02
CA LEU A 201 0.43 17.84 -16.16
C LEU A 201 0.98 17.32 -17.48
N PHE A 202 2.30 17.39 -17.68
CA PHE A 202 2.98 16.93 -18.88
C PHE A 202 3.76 15.63 -18.65
N ASN A 203 3.49 14.89 -17.57
CA ASN A 203 4.13 13.60 -17.34
C ASN A 203 3.64 12.60 -18.41
N PRO A 204 4.53 11.98 -19.21
CA PRO A 204 4.13 11.00 -20.21
C PRO A 204 3.37 9.78 -19.63
N VAL A 205 3.62 9.42 -18.37
CA VAL A 205 2.88 8.38 -17.64
C VAL A 205 1.40 8.74 -17.50
N SER A 206 1.10 9.97 -17.08
CA SER A 206 -0.30 10.43 -16.92
C SER A 206 -1.04 10.51 -18.26
N LEU A 207 -0.33 10.96 -19.30
CA LEU A 207 -0.88 11.09 -20.64
C LEU A 207 -1.21 9.73 -21.26
N ILE A 208 -0.31 8.74 -21.11
CA ILE A 208 -0.53 7.41 -21.69
C ILE A 208 -1.61 6.62 -20.94
N ASP A 209 -1.60 6.63 -19.61
CA ASP A 209 -2.54 5.87 -18.78
C ASP A 209 -3.97 6.44 -18.89
N GLY A 210 -4.12 7.75 -18.68
CA GLY A 210 -5.43 8.39 -18.67
C GLY A 210 -5.97 8.72 -20.07
N ALA A 211 -5.27 9.60 -20.80
CA ALA A 211 -5.83 10.19 -22.03
C ALA A 211 -5.68 9.30 -23.28
N LEU A 212 -4.57 8.56 -23.40
CA LEU A 212 -4.33 7.67 -24.54
C LEU A 212 -5.03 6.32 -24.32
N TRP A 213 -4.83 5.67 -23.18
CA TRP A 213 -5.39 4.36 -22.86
C TRP A 213 -6.83 4.45 -22.36
N GLY A 214 -7.12 5.30 -21.36
CA GLY A 214 -8.45 5.39 -20.73
C GLY A 214 -8.57 4.60 -19.43
N GLN A 215 -7.46 4.42 -18.71
CA GLN A 215 -7.44 3.83 -17.38
C GLN A 215 -7.76 4.87 -16.31
N VAL A 216 -8.30 4.41 -15.17
CA VAL A 216 -8.84 5.25 -14.08
C VAL A 216 -7.92 5.32 -12.85
N ASP A 217 -6.62 5.01 -13.01
CA ASP A 217 -5.65 5.04 -11.91
C ASP A 217 -5.56 6.42 -11.27
N SER A 218 -5.51 7.48 -12.09
CA SER A 218 -5.50 8.87 -11.62
C SER A 218 -6.75 9.23 -10.82
N LEU A 219 -7.93 8.72 -11.19
CA LEU A 219 -9.17 8.92 -10.44
C LEU A 219 -9.08 8.29 -9.05
N GLY A 220 -8.66 7.03 -8.96
CA GLY A 220 -8.46 6.34 -7.69
C GLY A 220 -7.46 7.07 -6.78
N VAL A 221 -6.34 7.52 -7.35
CA VAL A 221 -5.29 8.27 -6.64
C VAL A 221 -5.77 9.66 -6.19
N LEU A 222 -6.53 10.38 -7.02
CA LEU A 222 -7.10 11.68 -6.64
C LEU A 222 -8.03 11.54 -5.41
N ILE A 223 -8.92 10.54 -5.43
CA ILE A 223 -9.83 10.28 -4.31
C ILE A 223 -9.04 9.87 -3.06
N PHE A 224 -7.99 9.05 -3.22
CA PHE A 224 -7.09 8.72 -2.11
C PHE A 224 -6.40 9.97 -1.52
N MET A 225 -5.92 10.88 -2.37
CA MET A 225 -5.34 12.15 -1.94
C MET A 225 -6.34 13.03 -1.20
N ALA A 226 -7.60 13.06 -1.64
CA ALA A 226 -8.66 13.72 -0.89
C ALA A 226 -8.86 13.09 0.50
N ALA A 227 -8.81 11.76 0.63
CA ALA A 227 -8.88 11.08 1.93
C ALA A 227 -7.70 11.47 2.85
N VAL A 228 -6.48 11.54 2.31
CA VAL A 228 -5.29 11.98 3.06
C VAL A 228 -5.40 13.45 3.49
N ILE A 229 -5.91 14.33 2.62
CA ILE A 229 -6.18 15.74 2.94
C ILE A 229 -7.24 15.85 4.04
N LEU A 230 -8.27 15.00 4.05
CA LEU A 230 -9.28 14.98 5.11
C LEU A 230 -8.72 14.44 6.44
N ALA A 231 -7.88 13.40 6.39
CA ALA A 231 -7.18 12.86 7.55
C ALA A 231 -6.30 13.92 8.20
N ALA A 232 -5.49 14.60 7.37
CA ALA A 232 -4.73 15.78 7.72
C ALA A 232 -5.62 16.84 8.41
N SER A 233 -6.78 17.13 7.81
CA SER A 233 -7.72 18.16 8.28
C SER A 233 -8.44 17.85 9.59
N ASP A 234 -8.09 16.76 10.28
CA ASP A 234 -8.76 16.27 11.49
C ASP A 234 -10.23 15.87 11.26
N LYS A 235 -10.50 15.28 10.08
CA LYS A 235 -11.82 14.76 9.70
C LYS A 235 -11.80 13.23 9.50
N PRO A 236 -11.49 12.43 10.55
CA PRO A 236 -11.24 11.00 10.41
C PRO A 236 -12.41 10.22 9.83
N ILE A 237 -13.66 10.54 10.19
CA ILE A 237 -14.85 9.85 9.65
C ILE A 237 -14.96 10.05 8.14
N LEU A 238 -14.89 11.29 7.67
CA LEU A 238 -14.92 11.59 6.24
C LEU A 238 -13.70 11.02 5.51
N ALA A 239 -12.53 11.05 6.16
CA ALA A 239 -11.32 10.46 5.60
C ALA A 239 -11.48 8.94 5.37
N GLY A 240 -12.03 8.22 6.34
CA GLY A 240 -12.35 6.79 6.20
C GLY A 240 -13.37 6.51 5.10
N ALA A 241 -14.44 7.31 5.02
CA ALA A 241 -15.47 7.18 3.98
C ALA A 241 -14.91 7.40 2.56
N VAL A 242 -14.10 8.45 2.38
CA VAL A 242 -13.47 8.77 1.08
C VAL A 242 -12.37 7.76 0.73
N TYR A 243 -11.67 7.20 1.72
CA TYR A 243 -10.76 6.08 1.49
C TYR A 243 -11.48 4.85 0.93
N THR A 244 -12.63 4.47 1.52
CA THR A 244 -13.46 3.38 0.97
C THR A 244 -13.89 3.67 -0.46
N LEU A 245 -14.30 4.90 -0.78
CA LEU A 245 -14.64 5.28 -2.16
C LEU A 245 -13.45 5.11 -3.13
N SER A 246 -12.23 5.47 -2.71
CA SER A 246 -11.01 5.26 -3.49
C SER A 246 -10.73 3.77 -3.75
N MET A 247 -10.89 2.92 -2.73
CA MET A 247 -10.76 1.47 -2.85
C MET A 247 -11.85 0.87 -3.75
N MET A 248 -13.09 1.32 -3.62
CA MET A 248 -14.21 0.86 -4.43
C MET A 248 -14.16 1.36 -5.88
N THR A 249 -13.36 2.39 -6.17
CA THR A 249 -13.07 2.82 -7.55
C THR A 249 -12.03 1.90 -8.20
N LYS A 250 -10.97 1.56 -7.45
CA LYS A 250 -9.91 0.66 -7.92
C LYS A 250 -9.35 -0.13 -6.75
N LEU A 251 -9.51 -1.45 -6.79
CA LEU A 251 -9.16 -2.35 -5.69
C LEU A 251 -7.67 -2.29 -5.31
N GLN A 252 -6.80 -1.91 -6.25
CA GLN A 252 -5.38 -1.64 -6.00
C GLN A 252 -5.14 -0.69 -4.81
N ASN A 253 -6.02 0.27 -4.55
CA ASN A 253 -5.88 1.21 -3.42
C ASN A 253 -6.06 0.53 -2.04
N MET A 254 -6.51 -0.72 -2.00
CA MET A 254 -6.61 -1.52 -0.78
C MET A 254 -5.25 -1.70 -0.10
N ILE A 255 -4.15 -1.78 -0.85
CA ILE A 255 -2.80 -1.95 -0.28
C ILE A 255 -2.40 -0.77 0.62
N TYR A 256 -3.00 0.40 0.43
CA TYR A 256 -2.71 1.59 1.25
C TYR A 256 -3.50 1.64 2.57
N GLY A 257 -4.50 0.77 2.74
CA GLY A 257 -5.43 0.81 3.88
C GLY A 257 -4.76 0.72 5.23
N PRO A 258 -3.98 -0.33 5.53
CA PRO A 258 -3.29 -0.46 6.81
C PRO A 258 -2.41 0.76 7.15
N LEU A 259 -1.67 1.31 6.18
CA LEU A 259 -0.87 2.52 6.37
C LEU A 259 -1.74 3.76 6.58
N PHE A 260 -2.87 3.89 5.87
CA PHE A 260 -3.80 5.00 6.00
C PHE A 260 -4.50 5.01 7.37
N PHE A 261 -4.92 3.86 7.88
CA PHE A 261 -5.48 3.77 9.23
C PHE A 261 -4.42 3.96 10.32
N LEU A 262 -3.17 3.55 10.06
CA LEU A 262 -2.04 3.91 10.93
C LEU A 262 -1.79 5.43 10.94
N LEU A 263 -1.92 6.11 9.79
CA LEU A 263 -1.88 7.58 9.73
C LEU A 263 -2.99 8.21 10.58
N LEU A 264 -4.23 7.72 10.47
CA LEU A 264 -5.35 8.21 11.29
C LEU A 264 -5.10 8.02 12.79
N TRP A 265 -4.48 6.90 13.18
CA TRP A 265 -3.99 6.72 14.55
C TRP A 265 -2.94 7.78 14.89
N GLN A 266 -1.92 7.96 14.05
CA GLN A 266 -0.83 8.89 14.36
C GLN A 266 -1.28 10.34 14.49
N LEU A 267 -2.28 10.76 13.70
CA LEU A 267 -2.84 12.11 13.73
C LEU A 267 -3.86 12.31 14.86
N GLY A 268 -4.73 11.32 15.11
CA GLY A 268 -5.88 11.45 16.03
C GLY A 268 -5.89 10.49 17.23
N ALA A 269 -4.75 9.84 17.52
CA ALA A 269 -4.65 8.73 18.47
C ALA A 269 -5.64 7.57 18.15
N PHE A 270 -5.91 6.71 19.13
CA PHE A 270 -6.86 5.60 18.95
C PHE A 270 -8.27 6.07 18.53
N GLN A 271 -8.69 7.27 18.97
CA GLN A 271 -9.98 7.85 18.55
C GLN A 271 -10.01 8.18 17.05
N GLY A 272 -8.92 8.70 16.49
CA GLY A 272 -8.79 8.95 15.06
C GLY A 272 -8.94 7.67 14.23
N LEU A 273 -8.31 6.58 14.69
CA LEU A 273 -8.44 5.24 14.09
C LEU A 273 -9.89 4.75 14.10
N VAL A 274 -10.52 4.71 15.28
CA VAL A 274 -11.91 4.22 15.42
C VAL A 274 -12.89 5.04 14.58
N ARG A 275 -12.78 6.38 14.61
CA ARG A 275 -13.61 7.26 13.79
C ARG A 275 -13.40 7.02 12.29
N GLY A 276 -12.16 6.77 11.89
CA GLY A 276 -11.82 6.37 10.53
C GLY A 276 -12.51 5.08 10.11
N ILE A 277 -12.41 4.04 10.93
CA ILE A 277 -13.02 2.72 10.67
C ILE A 277 -14.54 2.86 10.56
N ILE A 278 -15.18 3.61 11.47
CA ILE A 278 -16.63 3.89 11.39
C ILE A 278 -16.99 4.52 10.04
N GLY A 279 -16.25 5.56 9.62
CA GLY A 279 -16.48 6.19 8.32
C GLY A 279 -16.32 5.23 7.15
N ALA A 280 -15.30 4.38 7.19
CA ALA A 280 -15.00 3.42 6.14
C ALA A 280 -16.06 2.32 6.02
N VAL A 281 -16.50 1.75 7.16
CA VAL A 281 -17.55 0.72 7.22
C VAL A 281 -18.90 1.30 6.79
N SER A 282 -19.27 2.48 7.27
CA SER A 282 -20.51 3.14 6.86
C SER A 282 -20.55 3.41 5.36
N ALA A 283 -19.44 3.89 4.79
CA ALA A 283 -19.34 4.10 3.34
C ALA A 283 -19.42 2.78 2.55
N PHE A 284 -18.82 1.69 3.06
CA PHE A 284 -18.88 0.39 2.39
C PHE A 284 -20.32 -0.11 2.26
N PHE A 285 -21.10 -0.08 3.35
CA PHE A 285 -22.51 -0.49 3.31
C PHE A 285 -23.38 0.47 2.51
N PHE A 286 -23.12 1.77 2.58
CA PHE A 286 -23.83 2.76 1.78
C PHE A 286 -23.63 2.53 0.27
N LEU A 287 -22.39 2.35 -0.18
CA LEU A 287 -22.05 2.11 -1.58
C LEU A 287 -22.61 0.78 -2.11
N ASN A 288 -22.85 -0.19 -1.22
CA ASN A 288 -23.38 -1.51 -1.57
C ASN A 288 -24.83 -1.73 -1.10
N MET A 289 -25.56 -0.65 -0.79
CA MET A 289 -26.88 -0.74 -0.17
C MET A 289 -27.88 -1.52 -1.03
N GLU A 290 -27.86 -1.36 -2.36
CA GLU A 290 -28.74 -2.11 -3.26
C GLU A 290 -28.50 -3.62 -3.22
N PHE A 291 -27.24 -4.05 -3.15
CA PHE A 291 -26.88 -5.47 -3.02
C PHE A 291 -27.33 -6.04 -1.68
N LEU A 292 -27.19 -5.26 -0.61
CA LEU A 292 -27.66 -5.64 0.72
C LEU A 292 -29.18 -5.81 0.74
N LEU A 293 -29.94 -4.84 0.21
CA LEU A 293 -31.40 -4.88 0.15
C LEU A 293 -31.93 -6.03 -0.71
N LYS A 294 -31.23 -6.38 -1.80
CA LYS A 294 -31.55 -7.53 -2.66
C LYS A 294 -31.00 -8.87 -2.14
N LYS A 295 -30.41 -8.92 -0.94
CA LYS A 295 -29.79 -10.12 -0.36
C LYS A 295 -28.73 -10.77 -1.26
N ASN A 296 -28.00 -9.97 -2.04
CA ASN A 296 -26.98 -10.40 -2.98
C ASN A 296 -25.57 -9.87 -2.64
N MET A 297 -25.21 -9.88 -1.35
CA MET A 297 -23.86 -9.48 -0.93
C MET A 297 -22.77 -10.47 -1.37
N SER A 298 -23.15 -11.69 -1.78
CA SER A 298 -22.23 -12.67 -2.38
C SER A 298 -21.53 -12.10 -3.61
N THR A 299 -22.24 -11.43 -4.52
CA THR A 299 -21.62 -10.78 -5.69
C THR A 299 -20.62 -9.70 -5.31
N VAL A 300 -20.89 -8.94 -4.24
CA VAL A 300 -19.93 -7.93 -3.73
C VAL A 300 -18.67 -8.63 -3.22
N MET A 301 -18.81 -9.68 -2.41
CA MET A 301 -17.66 -10.44 -1.90
C MET A 301 -16.86 -11.11 -3.01
N GLU A 302 -17.54 -11.66 -4.01
CA GLU A 302 -16.92 -12.23 -5.21
C GLU A 302 -16.12 -11.17 -5.96
N SER A 303 -16.68 -9.97 -6.23
CA SER A 303 -15.96 -8.88 -6.91
C SER A 303 -14.68 -8.42 -6.20
N LEU A 304 -14.56 -8.66 -4.89
CA LEU A 304 -13.39 -8.31 -4.08
C LEU A 304 -12.36 -9.44 -3.99
N THR A 305 -12.71 -10.66 -4.40
CA THR A 305 -11.90 -11.87 -4.19
C THR A 305 -11.61 -12.66 -5.46
N SER A 306 -12.46 -12.59 -6.48
CA SER A 306 -12.38 -13.40 -7.71
C SER A 306 -11.18 -13.08 -8.60
N ASN A 307 -10.64 -11.86 -8.49
CA ASN A 307 -9.46 -11.44 -9.26
C ASN A 307 -8.15 -11.99 -8.70
N TYR A 308 -8.17 -12.60 -7.52
CA TYR A 308 -6.99 -13.24 -6.96
C TYR A 308 -6.69 -14.52 -7.74
N ASP A 309 -5.51 -14.63 -8.35
CA ASP A 309 -5.11 -15.78 -9.20
C ASP A 309 -5.80 -15.82 -10.58
N TYR A 310 -6.35 -14.71 -11.06
CA TYR A 310 -7.03 -14.63 -12.35
C TYR A 310 -6.06 -14.82 -13.53
N PHE A 311 -4.81 -14.36 -13.39
CA PHE A 311 -3.76 -14.56 -14.38
C PHE A 311 -2.52 -15.13 -13.70
N PRO A 312 -2.43 -16.46 -13.46
CA PRO A 312 -1.37 -17.11 -12.69
C PRO A 312 -0.03 -17.17 -13.47
N MET A 313 0.44 -16.01 -13.91
CA MET A 313 1.59 -15.78 -14.77
C MET A 313 2.64 -14.97 -14.02
N MET A 314 3.90 -15.22 -14.34
CA MET A 314 5.04 -14.55 -13.72
C MET A 314 4.91 -13.02 -13.81
N SER A 315 4.52 -12.49 -14.97
CA SER A 315 4.28 -11.05 -15.13
C SER A 315 3.32 -10.73 -16.27
N LEU A 316 2.45 -9.73 -16.10
CA LEU A 316 1.46 -9.33 -17.11
C LEU A 316 2.01 -8.23 -18.02
N ASN A 317 3.14 -8.54 -18.68
CA ASN A 317 3.96 -7.58 -19.44
C ASN A 317 4.47 -6.39 -18.62
N ALA A 318 4.44 -6.48 -17.29
CA ALA A 318 5.04 -5.50 -16.39
C ALA A 318 6.54 -5.77 -16.27
N PHE A 319 7.38 -4.74 -16.47
CA PHE A 319 8.84 -4.86 -16.33
C PHE A 319 9.29 -4.92 -14.87
N ASN A 320 8.85 -5.95 -14.15
CA ASN A 320 9.15 -6.26 -12.75
C ASN A 320 10.17 -7.40 -12.61
N LEU A 321 10.46 -7.83 -11.38
CA LEU A 321 11.40 -8.93 -11.09
C LEU A 321 11.12 -10.19 -11.93
N TRP A 322 9.84 -10.50 -12.11
CA TRP A 322 9.38 -11.72 -12.77
C TRP A 322 9.47 -11.65 -14.28
N TRP A 323 9.46 -10.45 -14.88
CA TRP A 323 9.81 -10.27 -16.29
C TRP A 323 11.25 -10.69 -16.58
N ILE A 324 12.17 -10.40 -15.65
CA ILE A 324 13.57 -10.83 -15.73
C ILE A 324 13.66 -12.34 -15.55
N ALA A 325 13.00 -12.89 -14.53
CA ALA A 325 12.99 -14.33 -14.26
C ALA A 325 12.44 -15.13 -15.44
N ALA A 326 11.40 -14.60 -16.11
CA ALA A 326 10.79 -15.18 -17.30
C ALA A 326 11.55 -14.87 -18.61
N LYS A 327 12.69 -14.17 -18.55
CA LYS A 327 13.50 -13.78 -19.73
C LYS A 327 12.68 -13.03 -20.79
N GLY A 328 11.75 -12.18 -20.36
CA GLY A 328 10.86 -11.42 -21.24
C GLY A 328 9.63 -12.19 -21.74
N ALA A 329 9.37 -13.38 -21.20
CA ALA A 329 8.19 -14.20 -21.51
C ALA A 329 7.21 -14.30 -20.34
N GLY A 330 6.98 -13.18 -19.64
CA GLY A 330 6.21 -13.14 -18.38
C GLY A 330 4.79 -13.69 -18.49
N MET A 331 4.11 -13.43 -19.61
CA MET A 331 2.74 -13.88 -19.88
C MET A 331 2.65 -15.37 -20.29
N GLN A 332 3.79 -15.99 -20.61
CA GLN A 332 3.88 -17.37 -21.07
C GLN A 332 4.39 -18.34 -19.99
N MET A 333 4.79 -17.82 -18.84
CA MET A 333 5.36 -18.61 -17.75
C MET A 333 4.48 -18.54 -16.52
N SER A 334 4.04 -19.70 -16.04
CA SER A 334 3.22 -19.79 -14.82
C SER A 334 4.00 -19.34 -13.59
N ASP A 335 3.32 -18.64 -12.67
CA ASP A 335 3.88 -18.28 -11.38
C ASP A 335 3.83 -19.40 -10.33
N LYS A 336 3.31 -20.58 -10.70
CA LYS A 336 3.32 -21.79 -9.88
C LYS A 336 4.65 -22.56 -9.96
N LEU A 337 5.53 -22.20 -10.89
CA LEU A 337 6.86 -22.78 -11.02
C LEU A 337 7.72 -22.49 -9.79
N LEU A 338 8.54 -23.44 -9.38
CA LEU A 338 9.45 -23.34 -8.25
C LEU A 338 10.54 -22.30 -8.53
N SER A 339 10.87 -21.50 -7.50
CA SER A 339 11.83 -20.39 -7.60
C SER A 339 12.92 -20.45 -6.53
N ILE A 340 12.57 -20.77 -5.28
CA ILE A 340 13.51 -20.91 -4.16
C ILE A 340 13.23 -22.23 -3.44
N GLY A 341 13.94 -23.29 -3.84
CA GLY A 341 13.69 -24.66 -3.39
C GLY A 341 12.24 -25.07 -3.69
N ILE A 342 11.44 -25.41 -2.68
CA ILE A 342 10.01 -25.78 -2.85
C ILE A 342 9.05 -24.57 -2.91
N ILE A 343 9.55 -23.33 -2.87
CA ILE A 343 8.72 -22.13 -2.91
C ILE A 343 8.53 -21.68 -4.36
N ASN A 344 7.29 -21.60 -4.81
CA ASN A 344 6.96 -21.10 -6.15
C ASN A 344 7.11 -19.58 -6.29
N ALA A 345 7.14 -19.11 -7.54
CA ALA A 345 7.31 -17.69 -7.87
C ALA A 345 6.25 -16.80 -7.20
N LYS A 346 4.97 -17.21 -7.22
CA LYS A 346 3.87 -16.49 -6.55
C LYS A 346 4.16 -16.25 -5.07
N THR A 347 4.54 -17.30 -4.36
CA THR A 347 4.81 -17.23 -2.92
C THR A 347 6.08 -16.43 -2.63
N THR A 348 7.15 -16.62 -3.40
CA THR A 348 8.36 -15.80 -3.28
C THR A 348 8.04 -14.31 -3.48
N GLY A 349 7.22 -13.99 -4.47
CA GLY A 349 6.80 -12.62 -4.75
C GLY A 349 5.97 -12.01 -3.63
N LEU A 350 5.04 -12.79 -3.08
CA LEU A 350 4.25 -12.38 -1.91
C LEU A 350 5.13 -12.12 -0.69
N LEU A 351 6.15 -12.96 -0.43
CA LEU A 351 7.08 -12.77 0.68
C LEU A 351 7.93 -11.51 0.49
N LEU A 352 8.43 -11.24 -0.72
CA LEU A 352 9.16 -10.01 -1.04
C LEU A 352 8.27 -8.76 -0.87
N PHE A 353 7.05 -8.79 -1.40
CA PHE A 353 6.07 -7.71 -1.19
C PHE A 353 5.78 -7.49 0.29
N SER A 354 5.52 -8.56 1.04
CA SER A 354 5.24 -8.51 2.48
C SER A 354 6.42 -7.94 3.27
N SER A 355 7.65 -8.22 2.85
CA SER A 355 8.87 -7.67 3.44
C SER A 355 8.98 -6.16 3.20
N GLY A 356 8.68 -5.70 1.99
CA GLY A 356 8.58 -4.27 1.66
C GLY A 356 7.45 -3.58 2.44
N TYR A 357 6.32 -4.25 2.61
CA TYR A 357 5.21 -3.75 3.42
C TYR A 357 5.58 -3.64 4.90
N LEU A 358 6.28 -4.63 5.44
CA LEU A 358 6.78 -4.64 6.81
C LEU A 358 7.78 -3.50 7.03
N LEU A 359 8.70 -3.29 6.09
CA LEU A 359 9.61 -2.13 6.09
C LEU A 359 8.83 -0.82 6.18
N ALA A 360 7.82 -0.63 5.32
CA ALA A 360 6.97 0.55 5.29
C ALA A 360 6.19 0.77 6.59
N GLY A 361 5.61 -0.29 7.16
CA GLY A 361 4.90 -0.25 8.43
C GLY A 361 5.82 0.13 9.60
N VAL A 362 7.00 -0.48 9.70
CA VAL A 362 7.99 -0.15 10.75
C VAL A 362 8.49 1.29 10.61
N THR A 363 8.66 1.80 9.38
CA THR A 363 8.98 3.22 9.14
C THR A 363 7.95 4.16 9.78
N MET A 364 6.68 3.77 9.85
CA MET A 364 5.64 4.56 10.50
C MET A 364 5.57 4.36 12.02
N VAL A 365 5.63 3.12 12.53
CA VAL A 365 5.21 2.75 13.91
C VAL A 365 5.99 3.44 15.04
N LYS A 366 7.24 3.88 14.85
CA LYS A 366 8.07 4.47 15.93
C LYS A 366 7.43 5.72 16.58
N GLU A 367 6.81 6.60 15.80
CA GLU A 367 6.17 7.81 16.35
C GLU A 367 4.87 7.48 17.11
N THR A 368 4.19 6.40 16.73
CA THR A 368 3.01 5.87 17.44
C THR A 368 3.40 5.34 18.83
N MET A 369 4.51 4.61 18.91
CA MET A 369 5.01 4.05 20.18
C MET A 369 5.43 5.15 21.16
N LYS A 370 6.14 6.20 20.71
CA LYS A 370 6.45 7.36 21.56
C LYS A 370 5.20 7.97 22.21
N LYS A 371 4.11 8.14 21.45
CA LYS A 371 2.85 8.70 21.96
C LYS A 371 2.14 7.78 22.96
N MET A 372 2.18 6.46 22.74
CA MET A 372 1.55 5.48 23.66
C MET A 372 2.22 5.46 25.04
N PHE A 373 3.55 5.55 25.09
CA PHE A 373 4.28 5.47 26.36
C PHE A 373 4.37 6.82 27.09
N VAL A 374 4.52 7.95 26.38
CA VAL A 374 4.57 9.28 27.01
C VAL A 374 3.24 9.66 27.67
N LYS A 375 2.10 9.29 27.08
CA LYS A 375 0.79 9.51 27.74
C LYS A 375 0.63 8.68 29.00
N ARG A 376 1.28 7.52 29.09
CA ARG A 376 1.17 6.61 30.25
C ARG A 376 1.99 7.15 31.42
N THR A 377 3.23 7.59 31.20
CA THR A 377 4.05 8.22 32.24
C THR A 377 3.43 9.49 32.82
N VAL A 378 2.85 10.37 31.99
CA VAL A 378 2.20 11.60 32.48
C VAL A 378 0.90 11.30 33.23
N ALA A 379 0.14 10.27 32.82
CA ALA A 379 -1.05 9.83 33.54
C ALA A 379 -0.69 9.17 34.89
N ASP A 380 0.38 8.38 34.92
CA ASP A 380 0.89 7.73 36.13
C ASP A 380 1.46 8.76 37.12
N GLU A 381 2.20 9.79 36.65
CA GLU A 381 2.62 10.92 37.48
C GLU A 381 1.43 11.71 38.03
N LYS A 382 0.44 12.03 37.18
CA LYS A 382 -0.74 12.79 37.61
C LYS A 382 -1.57 12.01 38.64
N ASN A 383 -1.67 10.69 38.51
CA ASN A 383 -2.31 9.83 39.50
C ASN A 383 -1.49 9.73 40.79
N TYR A 384 -0.15 9.66 40.70
CA TYR A 384 0.74 9.71 41.86
C TYR A 384 0.61 11.03 42.66
N TYR A 385 0.45 12.17 41.97
CA TYR A 385 0.19 13.47 42.61
C TYR A 385 -1.23 13.61 43.18
N LEU A 386 -2.21 12.85 42.68
CA LEU A 386 -3.60 12.87 43.16
C LEU A 386 -3.80 11.91 44.34
N GLU A 387 -3.19 10.72 44.32
CA GLU A 387 -3.22 9.78 45.45
C GLU A 387 -2.49 10.34 46.69
N ASN A 388 -1.37 11.04 46.50
CA ASN A 388 -0.64 11.69 47.60
C ASN A 388 -1.29 13.00 48.11
N LYS A 389 -2.36 13.48 47.49
CA LYS A 389 -3.18 14.61 48.00
C LYS A 389 -4.37 14.16 48.84
N THR A 390 -4.65 12.86 48.91
CA THR A 390 -5.81 12.31 49.64
C THR A 390 -5.44 11.67 50.98
N GLY A 391 -4.20 11.80 51.45
CA GLY A 391 -3.77 11.38 52.78
C GLY A 391 -3.87 12.52 53.81
N ASP A 392 -4.84 12.39 54.72
CA ASP A 392 -4.90 12.92 56.11
C ASP A 392 -4.24 14.29 56.45
N PRO A 393 -5.00 15.33 56.84
CA PRO A 393 -4.47 16.66 57.22
C PRO A 393 -3.67 16.74 58.53
N SER A 394 -3.38 15.64 59.22
CA SER A 394 -2.92 15.66 60.62
C SER A 394 -1.40 15.47 60.86
N THR A 395 -0.54 15.52 59.84
CA THR A 395 0.93 15.42 60.04
C THR A 395 1.66 16.75 59.82
N PRO A 396 2.63 17.15 60.67
CA PRO A 396 3.27 18.45 60.57
C PRO A 396 4.15 18.52 59.31
N SER A 397 3.99 19.60 58.56
CA SER A 397 4.79 19.93 57.39
C SER A 397 6.28 20.06 57.74
N ILE A 398 7.11 19.13 57.25
CA ILE A 398 8.55 19.32 57.21
C ILE A 398 8.86 20.32 56.09
N GLU A 399 9.19 21.55 56.46
CA GLU A 399 9.80 22.54 55.58
C GLU A 399 11.15 22.01 55.07
N LEU A 400 11.22 21.60 53.80
CA LEU A 400 12.48 21.48 53.09
C LEU A 400 12.82 22.82 52.43
N ARG A 401 13.43 23.70 53.22
CA ARG A 401 14.27 24.79 52.72
C ARG A 401 15.48 24.20 52.01
N THR A 402 15.59 24.35 50.70
CA THR A 402 16.82 24.06 49.96
C THR A 402 17.68 25.32 49.84
N SER A 403 18.46 25.59 50.88
CA SER A 403 19.65 26.45 50.79
C SER A 403 20.89 25.60 50.51
N SER A 404 21.66 26.05 49.52
CA SER A 404 23.06 25.73 49.21
C SER A 404 23.85 24.91 50.25
N LEU A 405 24.50 23.81 49.82
CA LEU A 405 25.94 23.56 50.04
C LEU A 405 26.45 22.26 49.40
N ARG A 406 27.72 22.34 49.03
CA ARG A 406 28.61 21.37 48.40
C ARG A 406 29.03 20.21 49.33
N VAL A 407 29.25 19.04 48.72
CA VAL A 407 30.40 18.11 48.90
C VAL A 407 30.55 17.41 50.27
N ASN A 408 30.40 16.07 50.33
CA ASN A 408 31.52 15.12 50.39
C ASN A 408 31.07 13.65 50.52
N ALA A 409 31.90 12.77 49.97
CA ALA A 409 31.73 11.32 49.95
C ALA A 409 32.03 10.63 51.29
N ARG A 410 31.30 9.54 51.62
CA ARG A 410 31.81 8.15 51.78
C ARG A 410 30.97 7.28 52.75
N ARG A 411 30.85 6.01 52.32
CA ARG A 411 30.68 4.74 53.04
C ARG A 411 29.30 4.38 53.64
N GLY A 412 28.67 3.40 52.99
CA GLY A 412 28.37 2.11 53.64
C GLY A 412 26.91 1.80 53.92
N THR A 413 26.21 1.22 52.94
CA THR A 413 25.22 0.12 53.07
C THR A 413 24.53 -0.09 51.70
N PRO A 414 24.38 -1.33 51.19
CA PRO A 414 23.56 -1.56 50.01
C PRO A 414 22.09 -1.60 50.46
N VAL A 415 21.31 -0.59 50.08
CA VAL A 415 19.85 -0.66 50.18
C VAL A 415 19.34 -1.38 48.94
N GLU A 416 18.69 -2.51 49.16
CA GLU A 416 18.04 -3.34 48.14
C GLU A 416 17.05 -2.51 47.31
N HIS A 417 17.18 -2.57 45.98
CA HIS A 417 16.11 -2.16 45.07
C HIS A 417 14.95 -3.16 45.19
N PRO A 418 13.68 -2.72 45.27
CA PRO A 418 12.55 -3.64 45.18
C PRO A 418 12.53 -4.25 43.77
N GLN A 419 12.91 -5.53 43.67
CA GLN A 419 12.69 -6.34 42.48
C GLN A 419 11.17 -6.49 42.28
N SER A 420 10.62 -5.86 41.25
CA SER A 420 9.24 -6.10 40.85
C SER A 420 9.09 -7.52 40.28
N ARG A 421 8.26 -8.35 40.92
CA ARG A 421 7.98 -9.76 40.57
C ARG A 421 7.19 -9.95 39.27
N ASN A 422 6.95 -8.91 38.49
CA ASN A 422 6.00 -8.98 37.39
C ASN A 422 6.71 -9.30 36.06
N VAL A 423 6.67 -10.58 35.66
CA VAL A 423 7.25 -11.10 34.41
C VAL A 423 6.79 -10.29 33.20
N LEU A 424 5.54 -9.80 33.21
CA LEU A 424 4.99 -8.95 32.16
C LEU A 424 5.71 -7.59 32.05
N VAL A 425 6.05 -6.97 33.18
CA VAL A 425 6.78 -5.69 33.22
C VAL A 425 8.22 -5.88 32.77
N ARG A 426 8.85 -7.01 33.13
CA ARG A 426 10.19 -7.37 32.67
C ARG A 426 10.21 -7.66 31.16
N THR A 427 9.18 -8.32 30.64
CA THR A 427 8.99 -8.56 29.20
C THR A 427 8.76 -7.25 28.45
N ILE A 428 7.93 -6.34 28.97
CA ILE A 428 7.69 -5.00 28.39
C ILE A 428 8.97 -4.16 28.43
N TYR A 429 9.73 -4.18 29.52
CA TYR A 429 11.01 -3.49 29.65
C TYR A 429 12.10 -4.06 28.73
N ASN A 430 12.14 -5.38 28.56
CA ASN A 430 13.05 -6.05 27.63
C ASN A 430 12.66 -5.77 26.16
N ILE A 431 11.37 -5.72 25.85
CA ILE A 431 10.85 -5.27 24.55
C ILE A 431 11.23 -3.79 24.32
N GLN A 432 11.11 -2.91 25.32
CA GLN A 432 11.55 -1.52 25.24
C GLN A 432 13.05 -1.41 24.92
N LYS A 433 13.91 -2.21 25.56
CA LYS A 433 15.35 -2.27 25.23
C LYS A 433 15.66 -2.74 23.81
N VAL A 434 14.88 -3.69 23.28
CA VAL A 434 15.03 -4.16 21.89
C VAL A 434 14.66 -3.08 20.87
N PHE A 435 13.69 -2.20 21.19
CA PHE A 435 13.24 -1.13 20.29
C PHE A 435 13.90 0.25 20.51
N MET A 436 14.54 0.45 21.67
CA MET A 436 15.22 1.69 22.06
C MET A 436 16.71 1.43 22.32
N TRP A 437 17.51 1.42 21.26
CA TRP A 437 18.92 1.77 21.38
C TRP A 437 19.01 3.30 21.51
N SER A 438 19.38 3.79 22.70
CA SER A 438 19.86 5.16 22.87
C SER A 438 21.34 5.20 22.52
N GLU A 439 21.71 6.09 21.60
CA GLU A 439 23.11 6.49 21.45
C GLU A 439 23.51 7.25 22.72
N ASP A 440 24.57 6.78 23.38
CA ASP A 440 25.21 7.49 24.48
C ASP A 440 25.75 8.83 23.96
N VAL A 441 25.18 9.92 24.45
CA VAL A 441 25.69 11.27 24.19
C VAL A 441 26.92 11.47 25.06
N ASN A 442 28.08 11.61 24.42
CA ASN A 442 29.35 11.98 25.03
C ASN A 442 29.20 13.19 25.96
N THR A 443 29.40 12.97 27.25
CA THR A 443 29.56 14.02 28.26
C THR A 443 30.98 14.55 28.23
N SER A 444 31.25 15.56 27.42
CA SER A 444 32.52 16.29 27.46
C SER A 444 32.35 17.75 27.05
N ASP A 445 31.48 18.51 27.71
CA ASP A 445 31.40 19.97 27.53
C ASP A 445 30.85 20.75 28.75
N ALA A 446 30.78 20.12 29.94
CA ALA A 446 30.11 20.71 31.12
C ALA A 446 31.07 21.22 32.22
N GLU A 447 32.31 21.57 31.89
CA GLU A 447 33.23 22.22 32.83
C GLU A 447 33.89 23.45 32.21
N ARG A 448 33.18 24.59 32.23
CA ARG A 448 33.77 25.94 32.23
C ARG A 448 32.69 26.97 32.53
N GLY A 449 32.81 27.64 33.69
CA GLY A 449 32.19 28.95 33.89
C GLY A 449 31.31 29.12 35.13
N THR A 450 31.88 29.06 36.32
CA THR A 450 31.33 29.72 37.51
C THR A 450 31.91 31.14 37.65
N ARG A 451 31.07 32.19 37.77
CA ARG A 451 31.22 33.34 38.71
C ARG A 451 30.16 34.45 38.49
N MET A 452 29.74 35.03 39.62
CA MET A 452 29.00 36.29 39.89
C MET A 452 27.58 36.04 40.44
N SER A 453 27.38 36.01 41.77
CA SER A 453 27.42 37.06 42.82
C SER A 453 26.09 37.81 42.98
N ASP A 454 25.48 37.56 44.14
CA ASP A 454 24.29 38.20 44.70
C ASP A 454 24.29 39.73 44.61
N ARG A 455 23.14 40.31 44.26
CA ARG A 455 22.65 41.59 44.80
C ARG A 455 21.15 41.74 44.54
N GLY A 456 20.41 41.98 45.63
CA GLY A 456 19.24 42.86 45.58
C GLY A 456 17.86 42.22 45.76
N LYS A 457 17.53 41.86 47.01
CA LYS A 457 16.15 41.85 47.51
C LYS A 457 15.58 43.29 47.46
N ARG A 458 14.49 43.52 46.72
CA ARG A 458 13.39 44.45 47.07
C ARG A 458 12.39 44.55 45.90
N ALA A 459 11.22 43.95 46.09
CA ALA A 459 9.90 44.53 45.81
C ALA A 459 8.86 43.41 45.88
N ASP A 460 8.38 43.16 47.10
CA ASP A 460 7.05 42.60 47.31
C ASP A 460 6.00 43.62 46.86
N ARG A 461 4.97 43.09 46.21
CA ARG A 461 3.65 43.66 45.85
C ARG A 461 3.43 43.74 44.34
N ASP A 462 2.90 42.65 43.81
CA ASP A 462 1.74 42.62 42.89
C ASP A 462 1.58 41.19 42.37
N ILE A 463 0.92 40.33 43.16
CA ILE A 463 0.41 39.04 42.66
C ILE A 463 -1.07 39.25 42.37
N GLN A 464 -1.36 39.87 41.23
CA GLN A 464 -2.62 39.64 40.54
C GLN A 464 -2.44 38.46 39.59
N HIS A 465 -3.34 37.48 39.72
CA HIS A 465 -3.67 36.42 38.77
C HIS A 465 -2.86 36.39 37.47
N THR A 466 -1.73 35.69 37.46
CA THR A 466 -1.14 35.20 36.21
C THR A 466 -1.89 33.95 35.79
N ASN A 467 -2.92 34.16 34.97
CA ASN A 467 -3.44 33.14 34.06
C ASN A 467 -2.26 32.37 33.43
N TYR A 468 -2.34 31.05 33.44
CA TYR A 468 -1.51 30.17 32.59
C TYR A 468 -1.65 30.64 31.14
N LYS A 469 -0.75 31.54 30.70
CA LYS A 469 -0.59 31.88 29.29
C LYS A 469 0.00 30.64 28.63
N ASN A 470 -0.83 30.02 27.79
CA ASN A 470 -0.45 28.96 26.88
C ASN A 470 0.67 29.49 25.98
N ASP A 471 1.91 29.10 26.28
CA ASP A 471 3.11 29.51 25.58
C ASP A 471 3.16 28.80 24.20
N GLY A 472 3.50 29.56 23.14
CA GLY A 472 3.57 29.09 21.74
C GLY A 472 4.52 27.90 21.49
N SER A 473 5.45 27.63 22.41
CA SER A 473 6.33 26.46 22.35
C SER A 473 5.58 25.14 22.18
N ASN A 474 4.39 24.99 22.77
CA ASN A 474 3.60 23.78 22.60
C ASN A 474 3.11 23.61 21.15
N ASN A 475 2.62 24.68 20.51
CA ASN A 475 2.13 24.60 19.13
C ASN A 475 3.25 24.28 18.11
N PHE A 476 4.45 24.82 18.32
CA PHE A 476 5.68 24.51 17.57
C PHE A 476 5.92 22.99 17.46
N PHE A 477 5.93 22.30 18.61
CA PHE A 477 6.24 20.88 18.69
C PHE A 477 5.17 20.00 18.04
N TYR A 478 3.89 20.34 18.20
CA TYR A 478 2.77 19.61 17.60
C TYR A 478 2.79 19.67 16.06
N GLU A 479 3.14 20.82 15.47
CA GLU A 479 3.14 21.01 14.01
C GLU A 479 4.35 20.33 13.35
N GLN A 480 5.53 20.40 13.97
CA GLN A 480 6.72 19.67 13.50
C GLN A 480 6.47 18.15 13.48
N GLN A 481 5.77 17.64 14.50
CA GLN A 481 5.41 16.23 14.57
C GLN A 481 4.44 15.78 13.46
N ARG A 482 3.49 16.64 13.04
CA ARG A 482 2.55 16.30 11.94
C ARG A 482 3.23 16.23 10.58
N SER A 483 4.13 17.16 10.28
CA SER A 483 4.93 17.14 9.05
C SER A 483 5.81 15.87 8.98
N ASP A 484 6.38 15.47 10.11
CA ASP A 484 7.15 14.24 10.23
C ASP A 484 6.30 12.99 9.95
N ILE A 485 5.10 12.91 10.53
CA ILE A 485 4.16 11.81 10.30
C ILE A 485 3.85 11.67 8.79
N LEU A 486 3.52 12.78 8.12
CA LEU A 486 3.20 12.74 6.70
C LEU A 486 4.39 12.36 5.82
N PHE A 487 5.58 12.84 6.15
CA PHE A 487 6.78 12.48 5.40
C PHE A 487 7.08 10.97 5.49
N HIS A 488 6.96 10.36 6.67
CA HIS A 488 7.10 8.91 6.83
C HIS A 488 5.96 8.15 6.13
N PHE A 489 4.73 8.67 6.18
CA PHE A 489 3.60 8.09 5.49
C PHE A 489 3.80 8.05 3.97
N PHE A 490 4.18 9.16 3.33
CA PHE A 490 4.46 9.17 1.89
C PHE A 490 5.68 8.32 1.51
N THR A 491 6.69 8.24 2.39
CA THR A 491 7.80 7.29 2.22
C THR A 491 7.28 5.85 2.21
N ALA A 492 6.44 5.49 3.17
CA ALA A 492 5.83 4.17 3.29
C ALA A 492 4.92 3.83 2.09
N LEU A 493 4.12 4.79 1.60
CA LEU A 493 3.30 4.62 0.40
C LEU A 493 4.13 4.31 -0.85
N ILE A 494 5.25 5.03 -1.04
CA ILE A 494 6.16 4.77 -2.17
C ILE A 494 6.77 3.37 -2.05
N ILE A 495 7.20 2.97 -0.84
CA ILE A 495 7.75 1.62 -0.61
C ILE A 495 6.73 0.54 -0.95
N VAL A 496 5.49 0.66 -0.45
CA VAL A 496 4.41 -0.31 -0.71
C VAL A 496 4.03 -0.35 -2.18
N ALA A 497 3.87 0.81 -2.83
CA ALA A 497 3.50 0.87 -4.25
C ALA A 497 4.57 0.23 -5.14
N PHE A 498 5.85 0.53 -4.92
CA PHE A 498 6.93 -0.13 -5.64
C PHE A 498 7.02 -1.62 -5.32
N SER A 499 6.92 -2.01 -4.06
CA SER A 499 7.01 -3.43 -3.67
C SER A 499 5.88 -4.25 -4.27
N PHE A 500 4.67 -3.70 -4.33
CA PHE A 500 3.52 -4.33 -4.95
C PHE A 500 3.76 -4.57 -6.44
N PHE A 501 4.22 -3.53 -7.14
CA PHE A 501 4.47 -3.59 -8.57
C PHE A 501 5.69 -4.46 -8.96
N LEU A 502 6.82 -4.30 -8.27
CA LEU A 502 8.10 -4.91 -8.64
C LEU A 502 8.25 -6.36 -8.21
N PHE A 503 7.59 -6.77 -7.12
CA PHE A 503 7.84 -8.08 -6.50
C PHE A 503 6.67 -9.05 -6.55
N GLN A 504 5.42 -8.61 -6.72
CA GLN A 504 4.35 -9.57 -6.95
C GLN A 504 4.39 -10.13 -8.37
N THR A 505 4.07 -11.42 -8.51
CA THR A 505 3.64 -12.02 -9.78
C THR A 505 2.25 -11.51 -10.13
N GLU A 506 1.77 -11.77 -11.35
CA GLU A 506 0.47 -11.25 -11.83
C GLU A 506 0.37 -9.72 -11.79
N SER A 507 1.50 -9.03 -11.63
CA SER A 507 1.54 -7.58 -11.55
C SER A 507 1.28 -6.99 -12.93
N HIS A 508 0.35 -6.04 -12.98
CA HIS A 508 0.06 -5.27 -14.18
C HIS A 508 1.03 -4.09 -14.32
N ASP A 509 1.31 -3.72 -15.56
CA ASP A 509 2.17 -2.63 -15.98
C ASP A 509 1.77 -1.28 -15.37
N ARG A 510 0.49 -1.04 -15.08
CA ARG A 510 -0.02 0.19 -14.46
C ARG A 510 0.09 0.27 -12.93
N TYR A 511 0.45 -0.80 -12.24
CA TYR A 511 0.43 -0.81 -10.77
C TYR A 511 1.42 0.15 -10.10
N ALA A 512 2.42 0.66 -10.83
CA ALA A 512 3.31 1.70 -10.33
C ALA A 512 2.76 3.14 -10.48
N PHE A 513 1.61 3.35 -11.12
CA PHE A 513 1.06 4.69 -11.39
C PHE A 513 1.01 5.60 -10.15
N PRO A 514 0.54 5.15 -8.96
CA PRO A 514 0.46 6.01 -7.79
C PRO A 514 1.81 6.61 -7.34
N VAL A 515 2.94 5.94 -7.66
CA VAL A 515 4.28 6.45 -7.36
C VAL A 515 4.54 7.79 -8.08
N SER A 516 4.00 7.98 -9.29
CA SER A 516 4.13 9.24 -10.05
C SER A 516 3.55 10.44 -9.30
N VAL A 517 2.55 10.22 -8.43
CA VAL A 517 1.94 11.27 -7.62
C VAL A 517 2.61 11.35 -6.25
N PHE A 518 2.81 10.20 -5.59
CA PHE A 518 3.37 10.15 -4.23
C PHE A 518 4.80 10.68 -4.19
N MET A 519 5.62 10.45 -5.23
CA MET A 519 6.97 11.01 -5.30
C MET A 519 6.97 12.54 -5.34
N LEU A 520 6.04 13.18 -6.08
CA LEU A 520 5.95 14.64 -6.12
C LEU A 520 5.63 15.21 -4.73
N ILE A 521 4.67 14.59 -4.03
CA ILE A 521 4.29 15.01 -2.69
C ILE A 521 5.41 14.76 -1.68
N TRP A 522 6.04 13.58 -1.74
CA TRP A 522 7.22 13.25 -0.94
C TRP A 522 8.38 14.23 -1.19
N GLY A 523 8.56 14.67 -2.43
CA GLY A 523 9.57 15.66 -2.83
C GLY A 523 9.43 17.00 -2.12
N ILE A 524 8.20 17.43 -1.82
CA ILE A 524 7.95 18.63 -1.01
C ILE A 524 8.64 18.51 0.35
N PHE A 525 8.37 17.42 1.06
CA PHE A 525 8.94 17.17 2.39
C PHE A 525 10.46 16.91 2.33
N TYR A 526 10.93 16.14 1.35
CA TYR A 526 12.34 15.81 1.20
C TYR A 526 13.21 17.07 0.94
N VAL A 527 12.78 17.93 0.02
CA VAL A 527 13.48 19.19 -0.29
C VAL A 527 13.38 20.18 0.86
N HIS A 528 12.22 20.23 1.53
CA HIS A 528 12.04 21.12 2.68
C HIS A 528 12.95 20.72 3.85
N ARG A 529 12.97 19.44 4.22
CA ARG A 529 13.63 18.95 5.44
C ARG A 529 15.15 18.89 5.34
N THR A 530 15.70 18.69 4.15
CA THR A 530 17.16 18.55 3.94
C THR A 530 17.88 19.88 3.70
N ASN A 531 17.13 20.94 3.37
CA ASN A 531 17.70 22.24 3.05
C ASN A 531 17.58 23.20 4.23
N THR A 532 18.64 23.99 4.46
CA THR A 532 18.60 25.11 5.40
C THR A 532 17.63 26.20 4.91
N GLU A 533 17.28 27.15 5.76
CA GLU A 533 16.42 28.29 5.42
C GLU A 533 16.88 29.02 4.15
N LYS A 534 18.14 29.44 4.09
CA LYS A 534 18.72 30.09 2.91
C LYS A 534 18.63 29.20 1.67
N MET A 535 18.86 27.90 1.82
CA MET A 535 18.78 26.93 0.72
C MET A 535 17.34 26.71 0.23
N ARG A 536 16.32 26.82 1.09
CA ARG A 536 14.92 26.69 0.68
C ARG A 536 14.45 27.86 -0.19
N THR A 537 14.98 29.06 0.05
CA THR A 537 14.75 30.19 -0.86
C THR A 537 15.35 29.96 -2.24
N PHE A 538 16.53 29.31 -2.30
CA PHE A 538 17.25 28.97 -3.53
C PHE A 538 17.20 27.47 -3.86
N TRP A 539 16.03 26.84 -3.66
CA TRP A 539 15.87 25.39 -3.72
C TRP A 539 16.40 24.79 -5.03
N TRP A 540 16.28 25.51 -6.15
CA TRP A 540 16.70 25.05 -7.49
C TRP A 540 18.22 24.84 -7.63
N LYS A 541 19.04 25.46 -6.77
CA LYS A 541 20.50 25.27 -6.76
C LYS A 541 20.94 24.10 -5.88
N THR A 542 20.05 23.56 -5.06
CA THR A 542 20.40 22.57 -4.04
C THR A 542 20.69 21.21 -4.66
N ARG A 543 21.65 20.46 -4.09
CA ARG A 543 21.94 19.08 -4.50
C ARG A 543 20.73 18.19 -4.28
N THR A 544 20.00 18.38 -3.18
CA THR A 544 18.78 17.65 -2.87
C THR A 544 17.74 17.77 -3.97
N PHE A 545 17.43 19.00 -4.39
CA PHE A 545 16.45 19.23 -5.44
C PHE A 545 16.89 18.57 -6.76
N ARG A 546 18.17 18.69 -7.13
CA ARG A 546 18.73 18.02 -8.32
C ARG A 546 18.57 16.50 -8.28
N ILE A 547 18.86 15.86 -7.15
CA ILE A 547 18.66 14.42 -6.98
C ILE A 547 17.18 14.05 -7.14
N PHE A 548 16.29 14.80 -6.49
CA PHE A 548 14.86 14.56 -6.56
C PHE A 548 14.31 14.69 -7.98
N ILE A 549 14.62 15.79 -8.68
CA ILE A 549 14.07 16.04 -10.02
C ILE A 549 14.61 15.06 -11.05
N ILE A 550 15.92 14.74 -11.01
CA ILE A 550 16.52 13.74 -11.89
C ILE A 550 15.87 12.37 -11.61
N GLY A 551 15.72 12.00 -10.33
CA GLY A 551 15.07 10.75 -9.96
C GLY A 551 13.63 10.66 -10.48
N TYR A 552 12.84 11.72 -10.33
CA TYR A 552 11.46 11.76 -10.83
C TYR A 552 11.38 11.64 -12.35
N ILE A 553 12.27 12.32 -13.09
CA ILE A 553 12.34 12.22 -14.56
C ILE A 553 12.74 10.82 -14.98
N VAL A 554 13.79 10.24 -14.38
CA VAL A 554 14.25 8.87 -14.67
C VAL A 554 13.13 7.86 -14.40
N PHE A 555 12.45 7.94 -13.26
CA PHE A 555 11.30 7.10 -12.97
C PHE A 555 10.21 7.25 -14.04
N SER A 556 9.84 8.48 -14.38
CA SER A 556 8.77 8.74 -15.35
C SER A 556 9.10 8.19 -16.73
N ILE A 557 10.37 8.29 -17.18
CA ILE A 557 10.82 7.72 -18.45
C ILE A 557 10.79 6.18 -18.40
N LEU A 558 11.39 5.57 -17.38
CA LEU A 558 11.43 4.11 -17.24
C LEU A 558 10.03 3.51 -17.16
N PHE A 559 9.15 4.17 -16.41
CA PHE A 559 7.77 3.70 -16.23
C PHE A 559 6.92 3.93 -17.48
N PHE A 560 7.09 5.07 -18.16
CA PHE A 560 6.46 5.31 -19.45
C PHE A 560 6.86 4.25 -20.49
N LEU A 561 8.14 3.89 -20.58
CA LEU A 561 8.60 2.85 -21.52
C LEU A 561 7.98 1.49 -21.22
N ASN A 562 7.79 1.16 -19.94
CA ASN A 562 7.07 -0.04 -19.53
C ASN A 562 5.60 -0.01 -19.98
N LEU A 563 4.84 1.01 -19.57
CA LEU A 563 3.43 1.18 -19.96
C LEU A 563 3.24 1.16 -21.47
N HIS A 564 4.06 1.92 -22.18
CA HIS A 564 4.01 2.01 -23.64
C HIS A 564 4.28 0.65 -24.28
N THR A 565 5.31 -0.07 -23.82
CA THR A 565 5.64 -1.37 -24.40
C THR A 565 4.57 -2.41 -24.07
N ALA A 566 4.04 -2.43 -22.84
CA ALA A 566 2.95 -3.32 -22.43
C ALA A 566 1.68 -3.08 -23.27
N LEU A 567 1.30 -1.83 -23.51
CA LEU A 567 0.21 -1.47 -24.43
C LEU A 567 0.51 -1.97 -25.85
N SER A 568 1.73 -1.79 -26.34
CA SER A 568 2.13 -2.16 -27.71
C SER A 568 2.22 -3.67 -27.96
N TYR A 569 2.45 -4.48 -26.92
CA TYR A 569 2.43 -5.94 -27.03
C TYR A 569 1.02 -6.45 -27.36
N ASN A 570 0.01 -5.84 -26.75
CA ASN A 570 -1.38 -6.23 -26.93
C ASN A 570 -2.03 -5.51 -28.13
N TYR A 571 -1.67 -4.24 -28.39
CA TYR A 571 -2.26 -3.39 -29.45
C TYR A 571 -1.19 -2.57 -30.18
N PRO A 572 -0.45 -3.17 -31.12
CA PRO A 572 0.62 -2.48 -31.85
C PRO A 572 0.16 -1.20 -32.57
N HIS A 573 -1.10 -1.15 -33.04
CA HIS A 573 -1.66 -0.01 -33.77
C HIS A 573 -2.02 1.20 -32.87
N ASN A 574 -2.15 0.99 -31.56
CA ASN A 574 -2.46 2.06 -30.60
C ASN A 574 -1.18 2.63 -29.95
N SER A 575 -0.02 2.16 -30.40
CA SER A 575 1.32 2.50 -29.91
C SER A 575 1.92 3.72 -30.63
N ILE A 576 2.92 4.35 -30.01
CA ILE A 576 3.83 5.31 -30.68
C ILE A 576 4.76 4.55 -31.64
N PRO A 577 4.66 4.74 -32.97
CA PRO A 577 5.35 3.88 -33.94
C PRO A 577 6.87 3.82 -33.77
N ALA A 578 7.52 4.96 -33.49
CA ALA A 578 8.98 5.03 -33.31
C ALA A 578 9.50 4.18 -32.13
N LEU A 579 8.65 3.90 -31.14
CA LEU A 579 9.03 3.16 -29.94
C LEU A 579 8.77 1.64 -30.07
N LEU A 580 8.12 1.18 -31.15
CA LEU A 580 7.87 -0.25 -31.37
C LEU A 580 9.17 -1.09 -31.46
N LEU A 581 10.27 -0.47 -31.87
CA LEU A 581 11.59 -1.12 -31.94
C LEU A 581 12.13 -1.53 -30.55
N LEU A 582 11.62 -0.91 -29.47
CA LEU A 582 12.06 -1.16 -28.09
C LEU A 582 11.34 -2.33 -27.41
N ARG A 583 10.45 -3.03 -28.12
CA ARG A 583 9.65 -4.14 -27.58
C ARG A 583 10.43 -5.42 -27.31
N ASN A 584 11.65 -5.56 -27.83
CA ASN A 584 12.38 -6.82 -27.70
C ASN A 584 12.97 -7.02 -26.28
N PRO A 585 13.16 -8.28 -25.81
CA PRO A 585 13.75 -8.58 -24.50
C PRO A 585 15.10 -7.91 -24.23
N GLY A 586 15.89 -7.63 -25.28
CA GLY A 586 17.16 -6.91 -25.17
C GLY A 586 17.03 -5.48 -24.66
N PHE A 587 15.86 -4.84 -24.78
CA PHE A 587 15.56 -3.53 -24.19
C PHE A 587 14.68 -3.62 -22.95
N THR A 588 13.67 -4.50 -22.96
CA THR A 588 12.69 -4.56 -21.86
C THR A 588 13.27 -5.13 -20.56
N ILE A 589 14.19 -6.10 -20.65
CA ILE A 589 14.88 -6.65 -19.46
C ILE A 589 15.78 -5.59 -18.80
N PRO A 590 16.65 -4.85 -19.53
CA PRO A 590 17.38 -3.73 -18.94
C PRO A 590 16.49 -2.67 -18.30
N ILE A 591 15.36 -2.31 -18.90
CA ILE A 591 14.41 -1.35 -18.29
C ILE A 591 13.89 -1.91 -16.97
N SER A 592 13.55 -3.20 -16.91
CA SER A 592 13.14 -3.86 -15.67
C SER A 592 14.21 -3.79 -14.57
N ILE A 593 15.46 -4.09 -14.91
CA ILE A 593 16.60 -3.99 -13.99
C ILE A 593 16.76 -2.55 -13.49
N LEU A 594 16.62 -1.56 -14.37
CA LEU A 594 16.70 -0.14 -14.02
C LEU A 594 15.55 0.29 -13.10
N GLN A 595 14.33 -0.24 -13.28
CA GLN A 595 13.20 0.03 -12.37
C GLN A 595 13.45 -0.54 -10.97
N ILE A 596 13.96 -1.77 -10.87
CA ILE A 596 14.32 -2.38 -9.58
C ILE A 596 15.47 -1.61 -8.92
N SER A 597 16.49 -1.25 -9.70
CA SER A 597 17.63 -0.46 -9.23
C SER A 597 17.19 0.93 -8.76
N PHE A 598 16.23 1.56 -9.44
CA PHE A 598 15.62 2.81 -9.03
C PHE A 598 14.94 2.70 -7.66
N PHE A 599 14.19 1.63 -7.42
CA PHE A 599 13.58 1.37 -6.11
C PHE A 599 14.63 1.25 -4.99
N PHE A 600 15.70 0.48 -5.20
CA PHE A 600 16.78 0.39 -4.21
C PHE A 600 17.55 1.71 -4.03
N PHE A 601 17.70 2.51 -5.09
CA PHE A 601 18.25 3.85 -5.00
C PHE A 601 17.34 4.79 -4.20
N PHE A 602 16.02 4.70 -4.37
CA PHE A 602 15.06 5.41 -3.53
C PHE A 602 15.20 4.99 -2.06
N LEU A 603 15.26 3.69 -1.76
CA LEU A 603 15.50 3.18 -0.40
C LEU A 603 16.84 3.69 0.17
N TYR A 604 17.88 3.74 -0.65
CA TYR A 604 19.17 4.32 -0.28
C TYR A 604 18.98 5.79 0.13
N ILE A 605 18.30 6.62 -0.66
CA ILE A 605 18.03 8.02 -0.28
C ILE A 605 17.20 8.10 1.02
N ALA A 606 16.15 7.28 1.12
CA ALA A 606 15.26 7.22 2.27
C ALA A 606 15.91 6.60 3.52
N ARG A 607 17.07 5.93 3.43
CA ARG A 607 17.76 5.34 4.59
C ARG A 607 18.14 6.33 5.68
N ARG A 608 18.24 7.63 5.34
CA ARG A 608 18.48 8.68 6.33
C ARG A 608 17.30 8.84 7.30
N THR A 609 16.14 8.32 6.93
CA THR A 609 14.88 8.48 7.66
C THR A 609 14.32 7.11 8.07
N ILE A 610 14.71 6.04 7.37
CA ILE A 610 14.44 4.66 7.74
C ILE A 610 15.59 4.10 8.59
N LYS A 611 15.30 3.63 9.80
CA LYS A 611 16.30 3.01 10.67
C LYS A 611 16.85 1.70 10.10
N LEU A 612 18.13 1.41 10.35
CA LEU A 612 18.77 0.13 10.00
C LEU A 612 17.99 -1.09 10.51
N GLY A 613 17.47 -1.03 11.73
CA GLY A 613 16.66 -2.11 12.30
C GLY A 613 15.40 -2.45 11.50
N ALA A 614 14.80 -1.48 10.79
CA ALA A 614 13.64 -1.73 9.93
C ALA A 614 14.02 -2.58 8.71
N PHE A 615 15.19 -2.31 8.11
CA PHE A 615 15.74 -3.15 7.03
C PHE A 615 16.04 -4.56 7.53
N LEU A 616 16.65 -4.69 8.71
CA LEU A 616 16.95 -5.99 9.31
C LEU A 616 15.68 -6.82 9.55
N ILE A 617 14.62 -6.21 10.08
CA ILE A 617 13.33 -6.88 10.27
C ILE A 617 12.78 -7.42 8.95
N ALA A 618 12.79 -6.61 7.88
CA ALA A 618 12.31 -7.03 6.57
C ALA A 618 13.16 -8.16 5.97
N ILE A 619 14.49 -8.06 6.07
CA ILE A 619 15.43 -9.09 5.58
C ILE A 619 15.28 -10.40 6.35
N LEU A 620 15.21 -10.33 7.69
CA LEU A 620 15.04 -11.51 8.54
C LEU A 620 13.68 -12.16 8.33
N PHE A 621 12.62 -11.38 8.11
CA PHE A 621 11.30 -11.92 7.77
C PHE A 621 11.35 -12.70 6.45
N PHE A 622 11.91 -12.13 5.38
CA PHE A 622 12.04 -12.82 4.10
C PHE A 622 12.91 -14.08 4.22
N GLY A 623 14.15 -13.92 4.67
CA GLY A 623 15.14 -15.00 4.74
C GLY A 623 14.72 -16.10 5.71
N GLY A 624 14.21 -15.74 6.88
CA GLY A 624 13.72 -16.68 7.89
C GLY A 624 12.52 -17.48 7.40
N THR A 625 11.55 -16.84 6.74
CA THR A 625 10.39 -17.56 6.18
C THR A 625 10.81 -18.49 5.05
N CYS A 626 11.66 -18.03 4.12
CA CYS A 626 12.20 -18.87 3.05
C CYS A 626 12.98 -20.08 3.58
N LEU A 627 13.78 -19.88 4.63
CA LEU A 627 14.51 -20.96 5.30
C LEU A 627 13.56 -21.97 5.93
N MET A 628 12.54 -21.50 6.68
CA MET A 628 11.56 -22.37 7.32
C MET A 628 10.76 -23.20 6.31
N MET A 629 10.34 -22.59 5.19
CA MET A 629 9.59 -23.29 4.14
C MET A 629 10.45 -24.35 3.43
N ASN A 630 11.75 -24.11 3.29
CA ASN A 630 12.70 -25.06 2.68
C ASN A 630 13.35 -26.03 3.67
N LEU A 631 13.02 -25.96 4.96
CA LEU A 631 13.59 -26.82 5.99
C LEU A 631 13.50 -28.31 5.63
N PRO A 632 12.40 -28.85 5.07
CA PRO A 632 12.34 -30.25 4.66
C PRO A 632 13.39 -30.68 3.63
N LEU A 633 13.76 -29.80 2.68
CA LEU A 633 14.83 -30.09 1.73
C LEU A 633 16.19 -30.14 2.44
N LEU A 634 16.42 -29.20 3.37
CA LEU A 634 17.67 -29.13 4.13
C LEU A 634 17.85 -30.32 5.09
N THR A 635 16.75 -30.80 5.68
CA THR A 635 16.74 -31.94 6.60
C THR A 635 16.44 -33.28 5.90
N LYS A 636 16.34 -33.30 4.57
CA LYS A 636 15.96 -34.48 3.75
C LYS A 636 14.70 -35.20 4.27
N SER A 637 13.74 -34.43 4.74
CA SER A 637 12.49 -34.93 5.29
C SER A 637 11.41 -35.02 4.20
N PRO A 638 10.47 -35.97 4.28
CA PRO A 638 9.41 -36.12 3.29
C PRO A 638 8.54 -34.87 3.19
N VAL A 639 8.16 -34.50 1.96
CA VAL A 639 7.31 -33.36 1.63
C VAL A 639 6.02 -33.88 1.03
N SER A 640 4.87 -33.54 1.60
CA SER A 640 3.59 -33.87 0.96
C SER A 640 3.43 -33.06 -0.33
N LEU A 641 3.05 -33.72 -1.42
CA LEU A 641 2.80 -33.08 -2.72
C LEU A 641 1.72 -32.00 -2.62
N THR A 642 0.78 -32.11 -1.68
CA THR A 642 -0.28 -31.11 -1.46
C THR A 642 0.25 -29.78 -0.92
N ARG A 643 1.52 -29.71 -0.50
CA ARG A 643 2.21 -28.44 -0.17
C ARG A 643 2.65 -27.67 -1.43
N LEU A 644 2.79 -28.36 -2.55
CA LEU A 644 3.11 -27.73 -3.83
C LEU A 644 1.82 -27.33 -4.53
N THR A 645 1.88 -26.26 -5.32
CA THR A 645 0.77 -25.85 -6.18
C THR A 645 0.99 -26.44 -7.57
N PRO A 646 0.02 -27.16 -8.15
CA PRO A 646 0.15 -27.61 -9.53
C PRO A 646 0.17 -26.40 -10.47
N HIS A 647 0.95 -26.46 -11.54
CA HIS A 647 0.93 -25.43 -12.58
C HIS A 647 -0.17 -25.69 -13.62
N THR A 648 -0.65 -26.93 -13.74
CA THR A 648 -1.79 -27.32 -14.56
C THR A 648 -2.67 -28.27 -13.76
N SER A 649 -3.98 -28.07 -13.78
CA SER A 649 -4.97 -28.97 -13.16
C SER A 649 -6.24 -28.96 -14.00
N GLN A 650 -6.58 -30.08 -14.61
CA GLN A 650 -7.79 -30.27 -15.42
C GLN A 650 -8.46 -31.61 -15.04
N GLN A 651 -9.78 -31.68 -15.13
CA GLN A 651 -10.54 -32.89 -14.86
C GLN A 651 -11.91 -32.89 -15.56
N GLY A 652 -12.51 -34.07 -15.75
CA GLY A 652 -13.78 -34.26 -16.45
C GLY A 652 -15.01 -33.72 -15.70
N PHE A 653 -14.96 -33.65 -14.37
CA PHE A 653 -16.04 -33.15 -13.53
C PHE A 653 -15.52 -32.36 -12.33
N GLY A 654 -16.20 -31.26 -11.98
CA GLY A 654 -15.91 -30.48 -10.78
C GLY A 654 -14.52 -29.82 -10.78
N SER A 655 -13.99 -29.53 -9.59
CA SER A 655 -12.64 -28.99 -9.41
C SER A 655 -11.83 -29.88 -8.47
N ARG A 656 -10.54 -29.99 -8.73
CA ARG A 656 -9.61 -30.72 -7.85
C ARG A 656 -9.61 -30.09 -6.46
N VAL A 657 -9.74 -30.92 -5.43
CA VAL A 657 -9.68 -30.49 -4.03
C VAL A 657 -8.47 -31.07 -3.32
N THR A 658 -8.01 -30.35 -2.29
CA THR A 658 -6.90 -30.79 -1.42
C THR A 658 -7.48 -31.33 -0.13
N ASP A 659 -6.99 -32.49 0.31
CA ASP A 659 -7.31 -33.14 1.59
C ASP A 659 -8.81 -33.46 1.79
N MET A 660 -9.58 -33.49 0.70
CA MET A 660 -11.02 -33.77 0.64
C MET A 660 -11.34 -34.53 -0.65
N PRO A 661 -12.45 -35.29 -0.71
CA PRO A 661 -12.88 -35.98 -1.92
C PRO A 661 -13.58 -35.04 -2.91
N VAL A 662 -13.66 -35.41 -4.18
CA VAL A 662 -13.98 -34.49 -5.29
C VAL A 662 -15.35 -33.81 -5.18
N ASN A 663 -16.36 -34.46 -4.59
CA ASN A 663 -17.68 -33.84 -4.37
C ASN A 663 -17.62 -32.65 -3.40
N ALA A 664 -16.59 -32.53 -2.57
CA ALA A 664 -16.39 -31.37 -1.70
C ALA A 664 -16.12 -30.07 -2.47
N ALA A 665 -15.83 -30.16 -3.78
CA ALA A 665 -15.71 -29.01 -4.68
C ALA A 665 -17.04 -28.29 -4.94
N GLY A 666 -18.18 -28.91 -4.61
CA GLY A 666 -19.51 -28.36 -4.82
C GLY A 666 -19.86 -27.15 -3.91
N PRO A 667 -20.92 -26.40 -4.26
CA PRO A 667 -21.33 -25.18 -3.53
C PRO A 667 -21.76 -25.46 -2.09
N SER A 668 -22.37 -26.63 -1.82
CA SER A 668 -22.50 -27.17 -0.46
C SER A 668 -21.26 -28.00 -0.16
N LYS A 669 -20.32 -27.43 0.61
CA LYS A 669 -19.18 -28.20 1.12
C LYS A 669 -19.68 -29.32 2.02
N ASN A 670 -19.92 -30.49 1.46
CA ASN A 670 -20.14 -31.70 2.23
C ASN A 670 -18.81 -32.06 2.88
N TRP A 671 -18.77 -32.01 4.20
CA TRP A 671 -17.59 -32.37 4.99
C TRP A 671 -17.39 -33.89 4.98
N ASN A 672 -16.98 -34.42 3.83
CA ASN A 672 -16.56 -35.80 3.67
C ASN A 672 -15.04 -35.91 3.84
N ARG A 673 -14.57 -37.02 4.40
CA ARG A 673 -13.14 -37.30 4.56
C ARG A 673 -12.66 -38.13 3.38
N LEU A 674 -11.49 -37.79 2.85
CA LEU A 674 -10.80 -38.53 1.80
C LEU A 674 -10.64 -40.00 2.22
N SER A 675 -11.15 -40.95 1.44
CA SER A 675 -11.11 -42.36 1.82
C SER A 675 -11.34 -43.33 0.67
N VAL A 676 -10.59 -44.42 0.65
CA VAL A 676 -10.82 -45.53 -0.29
C VAL A 676 -11.21 -46.76 0.49
N GLN A 677 -12.36 -47.35 0.17
CA GLN A 677 -12.96 -48.47 0.88
C GLN A 677 -12.96 -48.27 2.42
N TYR A 678 -13.42 -47.08 2.85
CA TYR A 678 -13.47 -46.64 4.26
C TYR A 678 -12.12 -46.57 4.99
N SER A 679 -11.00 -46.65 4.26
CA SER A 679 -9.67 -46.33 4.80
C SER A 679 -9.46 -44.83 4.71
N PHE A 680 -9.53 -44.12 5.84
CA PHE A 680 -9.53 -42.66 5.88
C PHE A 680 -8.13 -42.05 5.89
N TYR A 681 -7.95 -40.99 5.10
CA TYR A 681 -6.70 -40.24 4.99
C TYR A 681 -6.90 -38.77 5.35
N LYS A 682 -5.89 -38.19 6.00
CA LYS A 682 -5.88 -36.76 6.35
C LYS A 682 -5.34 -35.88 5.22
N LYS A 683 -4.56 -36.46 4.31
CA LYS A 683 -3.82 -35.75 3.28
C LYS A 683 -3.98 -36.47 1.95
N GLY A 684 -4.22 -35.69 0.89
CA GLY A 684 -4.32 -36.22 -0.46
C GLY A 684 -5.00 -35.27 -1.43
N ILE A 685 -5.33 -35.80 -2.59
CA ILE A 685 -5.91 -35.05 -3.71
C ILE A 685 -7.12 -35.84 -4.18
N GLY A 686 -8.31 -35.27 -4.00
CA GLY A 686 -9.53 -35.78 -4.62
C GLY A 686 -9.69 -35.19 -6.02
N THR A 687 -9.88 -36.04 -7.02
CA THR A 687 -10.05 -35.69 -8.42
C THR A 687 -11.08 -36.58 -9.10
N HIS A 688 -11.30 -36.38 -10.40
CA HIS A 688 -12.28 -37.14 -11.18
C HIS A 688 -11.74 -37.41 -12.58
N ALA A 689 -11.88 -38.63 -13.10
CA ALA A 689 -11.43 -38.96 -14.46
C ALA A 689 -12.21 -38.19 -15.54
N ASN A 690 -11.66 -37.91 -16.72
CA ASN A 690 -10.24 -37.93 -17.05
C ASN A 690 -9.56 -36.71 -16.38
N SER A 691 -8.52 -36.93 -15.57
CA SER A 691 -7.79 -35.86 -14.85
C SER A 691 -6.33 -35.77 -15.26
N PHE A 692 -5.81 -34.55 -15.24
CA PHE A 692 -4.43 -34.22 -15.56
C PHE A 692 -3.93 -33.12 -14.61
N ILE A 693 -3.02 -33.48 -13.71
CA ILE A 693 -2.48 -32.59 -12.68
C ILE A 693 -0.96 -32.58 -12.78
N VAL A 694 -0.36 -31.42 -13.05
CA VAL A 694 1.09 -31.30 -13.27
C VAL A 694 1.74 -30.37 -12.26
N TYR A 695 2.80 -30.86 -11.64
CA TYR A 695 3.63 -30.17 -10.67
C TYR A 695 5.01 -29.88 -11.24
N ASP A 696 5.57 -28.74 -10.86
CA ASP A 696 7.00 -28.50 -10.98
C ASP A 696 7.69 -29.02 -9.70
N VAL A 697 8.59 -29.97 -9.87
CA VAL A 697 9.40 -30.56 -8.79
C VAL A 697 10.89 -30.29 -8.98
N ASN A 698 11.27 -29.65 -10.09
CA ASN A 698 12.58 -29.06 -10.38
C ASN A 698 13.81 -29.96 -10.06
N GLY A 699 13.69 -31.29 -10.19
CA GLY A 699 14.76 -32.24 -9.90
C GLY A 699 15.15 -32.32 -8.42
N LEU A 700 14.33 -31.80 -7.51
CA LEU A 700 14.64 -31.69 -6.08
C LEU A 700 14.38 -32.97 -5.28
N PHE A 701 13.79 -33.99 -5.90
CA PHE A 701 13.33 -35.21 -5.24
C PHE A 701 13.79 -36.44 -6.01
N LYS A 702 13.93 -37.55 -5.28
CA LYS A 702 14.39 -38.85 -5.81
C LYS A 702 13.29 -39.90 -5.82
N ARG A 703 12.31 -39.79 -4.92
CA ARG A 703 11.26 -40.80 -4.79
C ARG A 703 9.91 -40.14 -4.60
N PHE A 704 8.86 -40.75 -5.15
CA PHE A 704 7.47 -40.41 -4.91
C PHE A 704 6.72 -41.64 -4.40
N THR A 705 5.89 -41.45 -3.39
CA THR A 705 5.02 -42.49 -2.85
C THR A 705 3.59 -41.98 -2.68
N ALA A 706 2.59 -42.79 -3.01
CA ALA A 706 1.17 -42.52 -2.74
C ALA A 706 0.39 -43.83 -2.61
N ASP A 707 -0.72 -43.79 -1.88
CA ASP A 707 -1.78 -44.79 -2.07
C ASP A 707 -2.79 -44.24 -3.09
N ILE A 708 -3.40 -45.12 -3.88
CA ILE A 708 -4.35 -44.76 -4.95
C ILE A 708 -5.61 -45.60 -4.85
N GLY A 709 -6.74 -45.03 -5.27
CA GLY A 709 -7.99 -45.76 -5.39
C GLY A 709 -9.18 -44.85 -5.69
N ILE A 710 -10.34 -45.46 -5.86
CA ILE A 710 -11.61 -44.76 -6.07
C ILE A 710 -12.20 -44.39 -4.70
N ASP A 711 -12.56 -43.11 -4.51
CA ASP A 711 -13.06 -42.61 -3.23
C ASP A 711 -14.36 -43.34 -2.83
N THR A 712 -14.57 -43.45 -1.52
CA THR A 712 -15.71 -44.11 -0.91
C THR A 712 -17.04 -43.43 -1.25
N GLU A 713 -17.03 -42.17 -1.68
CA GLU A 713 -18.23 -41.46 -2.09
C GLU A 713 -18.74 -41.84 -3.49
N ALA A 714 -17.91 -42.47 -4.33
CA ALA A 714 -18.29 -42.86 -5.68
C ALA A 714 -19.32 -44.02 -5.69
N GLY A 715 -20.12 -44.06 -6.75
CA GLY A 715 -20.98 -45.18 -7.11
C GLY A 715 -20.24 -46.48 -7.46
N ALA A 716 -20.98 -47.59 -7.50
CA ALA A 716 -20.44 -48.95 -7.68
C ALA A 716 -19.77 -49.20 -9.03
N GLN A 717 -20.08 -48.37 -10.03
CA GLN A 717 -19.59 -48.48 -11.41
C GLN A 717 -18.26 -47.76 -11.66
N GLY A 718 -17.76 -46.97 -10.70
CA GLY A 718 -16.50 -46.24 -10.88
C GLY A 718 -15.35 -47.17 -11.25
N SER A 719 -14.61 -46.80 -12.29
CA SER A 719 -13.54 -47.61 -12.88
C SER A 719 -12.48 -46.72 -13.52
N VAL A 720 -11.24 -46.79 -13.02
CA VAL A 720 -10.17 -45.86 -13.44
C VAL A 720 -8.82 -46.53 -13.63
N VAL A 721 -7.94 -45.86 -14.39
CA VAL A 721 -6.52 -46.20 -14.51
C VAL A 721 -5.68 -45.01 -14.04
N PHE A 722 -4.79 -45.24 -13.08
CA PHE A 722 -3.85 -44.22 -12.59
C PHE A 722 -2.55 -44.29 -13.38
N LYS A 723 -2.05 -43.13 -13.83
CA LYS A 723 -0.75 -43.00 -14.47
C LYS A 723 0.07 -41.88 -13.84
N ILE A 724 1.39 -42.08 -13.79
CA ILE A 724 2.36 -41.10 -13.33
C ILE A 724 3.40 -40.90 -14.42
N TYR A 725 3.64 -39.64 -14.78
CA TYR A 725 4.66 -39.24 -15.74
C TYR A 725 5.71 -38.34 -15.09
N GLY A 726 6.96 -38.50 -15.54
CA GLY A 726 8.06 -37.57 -15.25
C GLY A 726 8.66 -37.08 -16.56
N ASP A 727 8.64 -35.77 -16.80
CA ASP A 727 9.14 -35.15 -18.03
C ASP A 727 8.66 -35.87 -19.31
N ASP A 728 7.34 -36.07 -19.41
CA ASP A 728 6.63 -36.76 -20.50
C ASP A 728 6.92 -38.27 -20.67
N ARG A 729 7.73 -38.87 -19.78
CA ARG A 729 7.96 -40.31 -19.70
C ARG A 729 7.01 -40.97 -18.71
N LEU A 730 6.31 -42.04 -19.14
CA LEU A 730 5.52 -42.87 -18.24
C LEU A 730 6.44 -43.59 -17.23
N LEU A 731 6.18 -43.39 -15.94
CA LEU A 731 6.94 -43.99 -14.85
C LEU A 731 6.15 -45.09 -14.13
N TYR A 732 4.82 -44.94 -14.07
CA TYR A 732 3.93 -45.90 -13.43
C TYR A 732 2.56 -45.89 -14.10
N GLN A 733 1.96 -47.06 -14.20
CA GLN A 733 0.57 -47.27 -14.60
C GLN A 733 -0.01 -48.38 -13.72
N SER A 734 -1.21 -48.17 -13.19
CA SER A 734 -1.97 -49.22 -12.50
C SER A 734 -2.68 -50.13 -13.50
N ASP A 735 -3.08 -51.34 -13.07
CA ASP A 735 -4.19 -52.03 -13.73
C ASP A 735 -5.49 -51.25 -13.50
N LEU A 736 -6.59 -51.71 -14.11
CA LEU A 736 -7.94 -51.20 -13.83
C LEU A 736 -8.22 -51.28 -12.32
N VAL A 737 -8.66 -50.17 -11.73
CA VAL A 737 -9.06 -50.05 -10.32
C VAL A 737 -10.57 -49.83 -10.24
N LYS A 738 -11.27 -50.67 -9.46
CA LYS A 738 -12.72 -50.57 -9.25
C LYS A 738 -13.09 -50.06 -7.85
N ARG A 739 -14.31 -49.52 -7.72
CA ARG A 739 -14.84 -48.87 -6.50
C ARG A 739 -14.61 -49.62 -5.17
N PHE A 740 -14.76 -50.95 -5.13
CA PHE A 740 -14.71 -51.72 -3.87
C PHE A 740 -13.35 -52.35 -3.57
N GLU A 741 -12.31 -51.98 -4.30
CA GLU A 741 -10.96 -52.43 -4.03
C GLU A 741 -10.31 -51.67 -2.87
N TYR A 742 -9.40 -52.33 -2.17
CA TYR A 742 -8.57 -51.68 -1.16
C TYR A 742 -7.54 -50.73 -1.82
N PRO A 743 -7.06 -49.70 -1.09
CA PRO A 743 -6.03 -48.80 -1.61
C PRO A 743 -4.80 -49.56 -2.13
N ARG A 744 -4.33 -49.19 -3.32
CA ARG A 744 -3.09 -49.74 -3.90
C ARG A 744 -1.93 -48.80 -3.63
N HIS A 745 -0.72 -49.34 -3.45
CA HIS A 745 0.47 -48.54 -3.16
C HIS A 745 1.32 -48.30 -4.42
N ALA A 746 1.79 -47.07 -4.59
CA ALA A 746 2.68 -46.66 -5.66
C ALA A 746 3.98 -46.08 -5.05
N ASP A 747 5.14 -46.66 -5.40
CA ASP A 747 6.49 -46.20 -5.01
C ASP A 747 7.38 -46.11 -6.27
N ILE A 748 7.81 -44.89 -6.61
CA ILE A 748 8.41 -44.56 -7.91
C ILE A 748 9.69 -43.76 -7.71
N ASP A 749 10.75 -44.12 -8.44
CA ASP A 749 11.95 -43.29 -8.62
C ASP A 749 11.66 -42.13 -9.58
N ILE A 750 11.86 -40.91 -9.09
CA ILE A 750 11.68 -39.65 -9.83
C ILE A 750 12.97 -38.84 -9.89
N THR A 751 14.12 -39.48 -9.70
CA THR A 751 15.43 -38.82 -9.71
C THR A 751 15.64 -38.05 -11.01
N GLY A 752 15.89 -36.74 -10.87
CA GLY A 752 16.13 -35.84 -12.00
C GLY A 752 14.88 -35.35 -12.72
N VAL A 753 13.69 -35.83 -12.36
CA VAL A 753 12.41 -35.38 -12.93
C VAL A 753 12.17 -33.91 -12.58
N LYS A 754 11.81 -33.08 -13.56
CA LYS A 754 11.48 -31.66 -13.35
C LYS A 754 9.99 -31.41 -13.34
N LYS A 755 9.25 -32.00 -14.29
CA LYS A 755 7.78 -31.95 -14.34
C LYS A 755 7.23 -33.31 -13.94
N PHE A 756 6.37 -33.31 -12.94
CA PHE A 756 5.74 -34.51 -12.41
C PHE A 756 4.23 -34.44 -12.63
N ALA A 757 3.66 -35.40 -13.35
CA ALA A 757 2.23 -35.41 -13.67
C ALA A 757 1.53 -36.61 -13.04
N LEU A 758 0.36 -36.33 -12.45
CA LEU A 758 -0.60 -37.29 -11.94
C LEU A 758 -1.79 -37.30 -12.91
N ILE A 759 -2.10 -38.48 -13.47
CA ILE A 759 -3.16 -38.66 -14.46
C ILE A 759 -4.10 -39.75 -13.99
N VAL A 760 -5.39 -39.51 -14.13
CA VAL A 760 -6.43 -40.53 -13.94
C VAL A 760 -7.21 -40.61 -15.24
N GLU A 761 -7.18 -41.77 -15.88
CA GLU A 761 -7.99 -42.07 -17.07
C GLU A 761 -9.23 -42.87 -16.67
N ASP A 762 -10.28 -42.76 -17.49
CA ASP A 762 -11.43 -43.66 -17.39
C ASP A 762 -11.03 -45.11 -17.70
N GLY A 763 -11.81 -46.07 -17.19
CA GLY A 763 -11.58 -47.49 -17.43
C GLY A 763 -12.02 -47.99 -18.80
N GLY A 764 -12.31 -47.09 -19.75
CA GLY A 764 -12.86 -47.41 -21.07
C GLY A 764 -14.39 -47.54 -21.12
N ASP A 765 -15.09 -47.25 -20.02
CA ASP A 765 -16.55 -47.28 -19.89
C ASP A 765 -17.19 -45.89 -19.66
N GLY A 766 -16.39 -44.83 -19.82
CA GLY A 766 -16.78 -43.44 -19.60
C GLY A 766 -16.60 -43.01 -18.13
N ILE A 767 -16.79 -41.72 -17.85
CA ILE A 767 -16.32 -41.10 -16.60
C ILE A 767 -17.28 -41.26 -15.39
N ASN A 768 -18.36 -42.04 -15.50
CA ASN A 768 -19.42 -42.02 -14.49
C ASN A 768 -18.94 -42.58 -13.15
N ASP A 769 -19.05 -41.79 -12.09
CA ASP A 769 -18.61 -42.13 -10.72
C ASP A 769 -17.10 -42.40 -10.58
N ASP A 770 -16.28 -41.88 -11.51
CA ASP A 770 -14.81 -42.02 -11.49
C ASP A 770 -14.14 -41.02 -10.52
N HIS A 771 -14.59 -41.01 -9.28
CA HIS A 771 -14.05 -40.15 -8.23
C HIS A 771 -12.79 -40.81 -7.69
N ALA A 772 -11.63 -40.25 -8.00
CA ALA A 772 -10.34 -40.89 -7.78
C ALA A 772 -9.49 -40.09 -6.82
N ASP A 773 -8.74 -40.80 -5.97
CA ASP A 773 -7.92 -40.20 -4.93
C ASP A 773 -6.44 -40.56 -5.08
N TRP A 774 -5.61 -39.53 -4.96
CA TRP A 774 -4.19 -39.67 -4.62
C TRP A 774 -4.03 -39.46 -3.11
N LEU A 775 -3.85 -40.54 -2.37
CA LEU A 775 -3.83 -40.57 -0.91
C LEU A 775 -2.39 -40.47 -0.39
N ARG A 776 -2.15 -39.54 0.55
CA ARG A 776 -0.82 -39.25 1.12
C ARG A 776 0.32 -39.14 0.06
N PRO A 777 0.13 -38.39 -1.04
CA PRO A 777 1.17 -38.23 -2.05
C PRO A 777 2.36 -37.49 -1.43
N THR A 778 3.52 -38.13 -1.47
CA THR A 778 4.73 -37.73 -0.72
C THR A 778 5.96 -37.79 -1.60
N LEU A 779 6.74 -36.71 -1.60
CA LEU A 779 8.00 -36.54 -2.29
C LEU A 779 9.16 -36.68 -1.29
N TRP A 780 10.23 -37.35 -1.70
CA TRP A 780 11.42 -37.63 -0.87
C TRP A 780 12.68 -36.99 -1.48
N PRO A 781 13.32 -36.01 -0.81
CA PRO A 781 14.50 -35.28 -1.31
C PRO A 781 15.77 -36.12 -1.54
#